data_AF-A0A2T0AU59-F1
#
_entry.id   AF-A0A2T0AU59-F1
#
_cell.length_a   1.000
_cell.length_b   1.000
_cell.length_c   1.000
_cell.angle_alpha   90.00
_cell.angle_beta   90.00
_cell.angle_gamma   90.00
#
_symmetry.space_group_name_H-M   'P 1'
#
loop_
_entity.id
_entity.type
_entity.pdbx_description
1 polymer ?
#
loop_
_entity_poly.entity_id
_entity_poly.type
_entity_poly.pdbx_seq_one_letter_code
_entity_poly.pdbx_strand_id
1 'polypeptide(L)'
;MEQANTVEDYLKKLSRYDIYNNVFYRGQSEKYKNITSSVSRDVGYTMNESSIYTEAIKMRTMEFDGLTSPIECLSKMQHYGIPTRLVDLTIDPLIALFFAVQKVDCKSHGNVYVFVQPEHSLNDKRVKLLSHLATLKSLKIDVIKSSYIERYSENITEDEILEFASKGAFIKHSVELQKSNERLFCQKGTFAICGNEIIGREIKKTVLPLNSIEPTMVIRIPFEHKQAVKKELDEKYNINETTIYPELPSVADYLKEKYKKVDFDLEGTYSILEVKDMSNSGARRCSIVAVLNKVLRIEEIKNIGIQIIDQYKSANDVVWVYIAKNGDDYIMRNWMIRGQWIRESLDPRCKPHLIGDMDELGYIWRFEKSYSTLADYYDEYSFTDDKILYTQNMKTFEKFEPHYKFMLNAFESGNMKDLEEYAIDNAGDITKLFLKFGDYGHSRNNEFDKYLNSFQEVALHLDNIVLWVKKEELNSHTKRYLISNCFRDAKLHFNRIKEQAMYWKKTINLSEDEYNKIDPEKIKRQEYQYKQTIPLNPDGLDVTFNLDISQNIDNTLNIRGTTNLFDKASLMISLRNSKGLLLAQNKSLVENGIFDFGKLGKKGIGFDKGKYKVDITLAIPSVQNEEFLLKAGLEYENLKGKYVDRTGIGPTISYTEEFEI
;
A
#
# COMPACT_ATOMS: atom_id res chain seq x y z
N MET A 1 0.35 0.28 3.44
CA MET A 1 -0.57 -0.73 4.02
C MET A 1 -0.63 -1.91 3.06
N GLU A 2 -0.72 -3.15 3.56
CA GLU A 2 -0.93 -4.36 2.75
C GLU A 2 -2.23 -5.06 3.15
N GLN A 3 -2.71 -5.99 2.34
CA GLN A 3 -3.90 -6.81 2.59
C GLN A 3 -3.53 -8.28 2.71
N ALA A 4 -4.09 -9.00 3.67
CA ALA A 4 -4.03 -10.46 3.73
C ALA A 4 -5.43 -11.08 3.81
N ASN A 5 -5.65 -12.14 3.02
CA ASN A 5 -6.95 -12.83 2.93
C ASN A 5 -6.98 -14.16 3.69
N THR A 6 -5.82 -14.73 4.02
CA THR A 6 -5.64 -16.02 4.72
C THR A 6 -4.53 -15.90 5.77
N VAL A 7 -4.46 -16.85 6.71
CA VAL A 7 -3.38 -16.87 7.70
C VAL A 7 -2.02 -17.10 7.02
N GLU A 8 -1.97 -17.92 5.97
CA GLU A 8 -0.74 -18.16 5.21
C GLU A 8 -0.22 -16.89 4.51
N ASP A 9 -1.08 -16.13 3.83
CA ASP A 9 -0.68 -14.88 3.17
C ASP A 9 -0.22 -13.83 4.19
N TYR A 10 -0.89 -13.79 5.36
CA TYR A 10 -0.47 -12.96 6.48
C TYR A 10 0.94 -13.32 6.97
N LEU A 11 1.22 -14.60 7.23
CA LEU A 11 2.55 -15.06 7.68
C LEU A 11 3.63 -14.82 6.61
N LYS A 12 3.32 -15.07 5.34
CA LYS A 12 4.24 -14.81 4.22
C LYS A 12 4.63 -13.33 4.13
N LYS A 13 3.71 -12.41 4.43
CA LYS A 13 4.02 -10.98 4.45
C LYS A 13 4.94 -10.62 5.61
N LEU A 14 4.79 -11.30 6.74
CA LEU A 14 5.58 -11.06 7.93
C LEU A 14 6.99 -11.62 7.88
N SER A 15 7.26 -12.66 7.07
CA SER A 15 8.57 -13.30 7.02
C SER A 15 9.73 -12.34 6.70
N ARG A 16 9.44 -11.21 6.04
CA ARG A 16 10.46 -10.16 5.81
C ARG A 16 11.00 -9.55 7.10
N TYR A 17 10.25 -9.62 8.20
CA TYR A 17 10.63 -9.10 9.51
C TYR A 17 11.36 -10.13 10.38
N ASP A 18 11.55 -11.38 9.90
CA ASP A 18 12.26 -12.43 10.63
C ASP A 18 13.75 -12.08 10.87
N ILE A 19 14.27 -11.07 10.16
CA ILE A 19 15.61 -10.52 10.36
C ILE A 19 15.74 -9.71 11.66
N TYR A 20 14.62 -9.35 12.28
CA TYR A 20 14.56 -8.57 13.50
C TYR A 20 14.12 -9.43 14.69
N ASN A 21 14.77 -9.24 15.82
CA ASN A 21 14.40 -9.89 17.09
C ASN A 21 13.41 -9.07 17.92
N ASN A 22 13.16 -7.82 17.52
CA ASN A 22 12.44 -6.80 18.28
C ASN A 22 11.17 -6.34 17.54
N VAL A 23 10.35 -7.30 17.11
CA VAL A 23 9.08 -7.06 16.42
C VAL A 23 7.91 -7.17 17.39
N PHE A 24 7.06 -6.14 17.38
CA PHE A 24 5.84 -6.08 18.18
C PHE A 24 4.62 -5.98 17.29
N TYR A 25 3.54 -6.64 17.69
CA TYR A 25 2.31 -6.71 16.94
C TYR A 25 1.12 -6.19 17.74
N ARG A 26 0.16 -5.60 17.04
CA ARG A 26 -1.13 -5.21 17.61
C ARG A 26 -2.25 -5.45 16.62
N GLY A 27 -3.23 -6.29 17.00
CA GLY A 27 -4.48 -6.41 16.27
C GLY A 27 -5.55 -5.47 16.79
N GLN A 28 -6.24 -4.76 15.90
CA GLN A 28 -7.46 -4.04 16.25
C GLN A 28 -8.39 -3.85 15.04
N SER A 29 -9.66 -3.61 15.32
CA SER A 29 -10.63 -3.21 14.29
C SER A 29 -10.29 -1.82 13.73
N GLU A 30 -10.37 -1.66 12.41
CA GLU A 30 -10.04 -0.43 11.69
C GLU A 30 -10.88 0.79 12.10
N LYS A 31 -12.07 0.56 12.68
CA LYS A 31 -12.90 1.65 13.23
C LYS A 31 -12.16 2.47 14.29
N TYR A 32 -11.14 1.89 14.93
CA TYR A 32 -10.26 2.58 15.85
C TYR A 32 -9.09 3.20 15.07
N LYS A 33 -9.25 4.46 14.65
CA LYS A 33 -8.23 5.18 13.87
C LYS A 33 -6.91 5.38 14.63
N ASN A 34 -6.98 5.52 15.95
CA ASN A 34 -5.83 5.74 16.82
C ASN A 34 -5.57 4.55 17.75
N ILE A 35 -4.30 4.30 18.05
CA ILE A 35 -3.81 3.41 19.07
C ILE A 35 -3.62 4.23 20.35
N THR A 36 -4.67 4.29 21.16
CA THR A 36 -4.69 5.05 22.43
C THR A 36 -4.68 4.11 23.63
N SER A 37 -3.92 4.50 24.65
CA SER A 37 -3.99 3.92 25.99
C SER A 37 -5.37 4.19 26.62
N SER A 38 -5.79 3.39 27.59
CA SER A 38 -7.11 3.55 28.20
C SER A 38 -7.26 4.88 28.95
N VAL A 39 -6.19 5.40 29.55
CA VAL A 39 -6.20 6.71 30.25
C VAL A 39 -6.39 7.90 29.31
N SER A 40 -5.89 7.82 28.06
CA SER A 40 -5.96 8.92 27.08
C SER A 40 -7.31 9.04 26.36
N ARG A 41 -8.22 8.10 26.59
CA ARG A 41 -9.56 8.09 25.95
C ARG A 41 -10.54 9.05 26.59
N ASP A 42 -10.27 9.48 27.82
CA ASP A 42 -11.12 10.42 28.56
C ASP A 42 -10.25 11.46 29.27
N VAL A 43 -10.63 12.74 29.13
CA VAL A 43 -9.90 13.86 29.73
C VAL A 43 -9.88 13.77 31.25
N GLY A 44 -10.97 13.29 31.86
CA GLY A 44 -11.06 13.04 33.30
C GLY A 44 -10.08 11.98 33.78
N TYR A 45 -9.87 10.90 33.02
CA TYR A 45 -8.86 9.89 33.36
C TYR A 45 -7.45 10.46 33.25
N THR A 46 -7.16 11.17 32.16
CA THR A 46 -5.84 11.79 31.93
C THR A 46 -5.49 12.82 33.02
N MET A 47 -6.44 13.68 33.41
CA MET A 47 -6.18 14.70 34.43
C MET A 47 -6.00 14.12 35.84
N ASN A 48 -6.58 12.95 36.11
CA ASN A 48 -6.61 12.30 37.42
C ASN A 48 -5.78 11.00 37.48
N GLU A 49 -4.88 10.75 36.53
CA GLU A 49 -4.14 9.48 36.42
C GLU A 49 -3.45 9.08 37.74
N SER A 50 -2.78 10.02 38.43
CA SER A 50 -2.13 9.75 39.71
C SER A 50 -3.10 9.49 40.86
N SER A 51 -4.29 10.08 40.82
CA SER A 51 -5.34 9.79 41.79
C SER A 51 -5.91 8.39 41.53
N ILE A 52 -6.19 8.04 40.27
CA ILE A 52 -6.65 6.71 39.86
C ILE A 52 -5.64 5.64 40.29
N TYR A 53 -4.35 5.86 40.01
CA TYR A 53 -3.27 4.96 40.40
C TYR A 53 -3.25 4.74 41.92
N THR A 54 -3.29 5.84 42.69
CA THR A 54 -3.22 5.79 44.15
C THR A 54 -4.47 5.13 44.76
N GLU A 55 -5.65 5.44 44.24
CA GLU A 55 -6.92 4.88 44.73
C GLU A 55 -7.05 3.40 44.39
N ALA A 56 -6.64 2.97 43.19
CA ALA A 56 -6.65 1.57 42.79
C ALA A 56 -5.83 0.68 43.76
N ILE A 57 -4.62 1.12 44.13
CA ILE A 57 -3.77 0.40 45.10
C ILE A 57 -4.42 0.38 46.48
N LYS A 58 -5.04 1.49 46.92
CA LYS A 58 -5.72 1.56 48.22
C LYS A 58 -6.96 0.68 48.29
N MET A 59 -7.77 0.62 47.23
CA MET A 59 -9.01 -0.15 47.20
C MET A 59 -8.76 -1.67 47.15
N ARG A 60 -7.62 -2.09 46.61
CA ARG A 60 -7.27 -3.51 46.39
C ARG A 60 -5.87 -3.85 46.89
N THR A 61 -5.49 -3.40 48.08
CA THR A 61 -4.12 -3.52 48.61
C THR A 61 -3.54 -4.93 48.53
N MET A 62 -4.33 -5.97 48.81
CA MET A 62 -3.89 -7.38 48.73
C MET A 62 -3.51 -7.81 47.29
N GLU A 63 -4.18 -7.27 46.26
CA GLU A 63 -3.90 -7.61 44.85
C GLU A 63 -2.61 -6.97 44.32
N PHE A 64 -2.18 -5.89 44.96
CA PHE A 64 -0.96 -5.15 44.63
C PHE A 64 0.19 -5.46 45.60
N ASP A 65 -0.02 -6.35 46.56
CA ASP A 65 0.99 -6.72 47.53
C ASP A 65 2.19 -7.41 46.84
N GLY A 66 3.40 -7.06 47.27
CA GLY A 66 4.64 -7.54 46.65
C GLY A 66 5.02 -6.92 45.30
N LEU A 67 4.18 -6.08 44.68
CA LEU A 67 4.56 -5.33 43.47
C LEU A 67 5.39 -4.11 43.85
N THR A 68 6.62 -4.04 43.36
CA THR A 68 7.60 -3.02 43.81
C THR A 68 7.72 -1.84 42.85
N SER A 69 7.50 -2.06 41.56
CA SER A 69 7.66 -1.03 40.54
C SER A 69 6.31 -0.48 40.05
N PRO A 70 6.24 0.82 39.66
CA PRO A 70 5.03 1.39 39.09
C PRO A 70 4.53 0.67 37.83
N ILE A 71 5.44 0.11 37.02
CA ILE A 71 5.06 -0.60 35.79
C ILE A 71 4.33 -1.92 36.09
N GLU A 72 4.72 -2.66 37.12
CA GLU A 72 4.01 -3.87 37.56
C GLU A 72 2.59 -3.53 38.03
N CYS A 73 2.45 -2.46 38.82
CA CYS A 73 1.15 -1.96 39.26
C CYS A 73 0.27 -1.55 38.07
N LEU A 74 0.81 -0.80 37.10
CA LEU A 74 0.07 -0.43 35.88
C LEU A 74 -0.35 -1.67 35.08
N SER A 75 0.50 -2.68 34.96
CA SER A 75 0.15 -3.93 34.26
C SER A 75 -1.02 -4.65 34.95
N LYS A 76 -0.99 -4.75 36.28
CA LYS A 76 -2.07 -5.35 37.08
C LYS A 76 -3.36 -4.51 37.03
N MET A 77 -3.26 -3.18 37.01
CA MET A 77 -4.40 -2.28 36.78
C MET A 77 -5.06 -2.52 35.42
N GLN A 78 -4.25 -2.61 34.35
CA GLN A 78 -4.73 -2.84 32.99
C GLN A 78 -5.48 -4.19 32.88
N HIS A 79 -5.03 -5.24 33.58
CA HIS A 79 -5.71 -6.52 33.65
C HIS A 79 -7.15 -6.40 34.17
N TYR A 80 -7.35 -5.59 35.21
CA TYR A 80 -8.66 -5.34 35.80
C TYR A 80 -9.48 -4.26 35.08
N GLY A 81 -8.99 -3.75 33.94
CA GLY A 81 -9.67 -2.71 33.17
C GLY A 81 -9.61 -1.31 33.78
N ILE A 82 -8.73 -1.08 34.76
CA ILE A 82 -8.46 0.26 35.31
C ILE A 82 -7.72 1.07 34.25
N PRO A 83 -8.07 2.35 34.00
CA PRO A 83 -7.40 3.17 33.00
C PRO A 83 -5.91 3.34 33.28
N THR A 84 -5.06 3.05 32.29
CA THR A 84 -3.61 3.20 32.36
C THR A 84 -3.05 3.83 31.08
N ARG A 85 -1.79 4.29 31.16
CA ARG A 85 -0.99 4.73 30.01
C ARG A 85 -0.37 3.60 29.19
N LEU A 86 -0.75 2.34 29.44
CA LEU A 86 -0.26 1.19 28.69
C LEU A 86 -1.12 0.94 27.45
N VAL A 87 -0.48 0.42 26.41
CA VAL A 87 -1.09 -0.09 25.19
C VAL A 87 -0.69 -1.55 25.05
N ASP A 88 -1.68 -2.44 24.94
CA ASP A 88 -1.45 -3.87 24.79
C ASP A 88 -0.79 -4.18 23.42
N LEU A 89 0.29 -4.93 23.47
CA LEU A 89 1.02 -5.48 22.32
C LEU A 89 1.20 -6.98 22.53
N THR A 90 1.56 -7.70 21.48
CA THR A 90 1.98 -9.10 21.55
C THR A 90 3.23 -9.32 20.72
N ILE A 91 4.04 -10.28 21.12
CA ILE A 91 5.19 -10.74 20.32
C ILE A 91 4.79 -11.87 19.36
N ASP A 92 3.55 -12.35 19.42
CA ASP A 92 3.05 -13.40 18.55
C ASP A 92 2.12 -12.83 17.45
N PRO A 93 2.50 -12.98 16.18
CA PRO A 93 1.72 -12.43 15.07
C PRO A 93 0.33 -13.08 14.96
N LEU A 94 0.17 -14.37 15.27
CA LEU A 94 -1.14 -15.03 15.17
C LEU A 94 -2.10 -14.56 16.26
N ILE A 95 -1.58 -14.21 17.44
CA ILE A 95 -2.39 -13.60 18.51
C ILE A 95 -2.83 -12.19 18.10
N ALA A 96 -1.96 -11.41 17.45
CA ALA A 96 -2.36 -10.13 16.89
C ALA A 96 -3.42 -10.29 15.79
N LEU A 97 -3.29 -11.29 14.94
CA LEU A 97 -4.29 -11.60 13.92
C LEU A 97 -5.65 -11.93 14.56
N PHE A 98 -5.67 -12.74 15.62
CA PHE A 98 -6.89 -13.02 16.39
C PHE A 98 -7.55 -11.72 16.88
N PHE A 99 -6.80 -10.79 17.47
CA PHE A 99 -7.37 -9.51 17.93
C PHE A 99 -7.89 -8.62 16.81
N ALA A 100 -7.34 -8.72 15.59
CA ALA A 100 -7.85 -8.02 14.42
C ALA A 100 -9.19 -8.59 13.94
N VAL A 101 -9.43 -9.90 14.10
CA VAL A 101 -10.61 -10.60 13.53
C VAL A 101 -11.67 -11.02 14.54
N GLN A 102 -11.37 -11.04 15.85
CA GLN A 102 -12.22 -11.59 16.93
C GLN A 102 -13.69 -11.18 16.84
N LYS A 103 -13.97 -9.91 16.49
CA LYS A 103 -15.33 -9.38 16.30
C LYS A 103 -15.76 -9.51 14.85
N VAL A 104 -16.17 -10.72 14.45
CA VAL A 104 -16.55 -11.05 13.06
C VAL A 104 -17.77 -10.26 12.56
N ASP A 105 -18.72 -9.92 13.44
CA ASP A 105 -19.93 -9.17 13.08
C ASP A 105 -19.69 -7.66 12.90
N CYS A 106 -18.49 -7.16 13.24
CA CYS A 106 -18.14 -5.77 13.00
C CYS A 106 -17.73 -5.58 11.53
N LYS A 107 -18.56 -4.86 10.76
CA LYS A 107 -18.40 -4.60 9.32
C LYS A 107 -17.12 -3.84 8.92
N SER A 108 -16.38 -3.29 9.87
CA SER A 108 -15.06 -2.72 9.62
C SER A 108 -14.03 -3.82 9.37
N HIS A 109 -13.02 -3.51 8.56
CA HIS A 109 -11.83 -4.34 8.42
C HIS A 109 -11.10 -4.54 9.76
N GLY A 110 -10.29 -5.59 9.84
CA GLY A 110 -9.34 -5.82 10.93
C GLY A 110 -7.95 -5.38 10.49
N ASN A 111 -7.16 -4.76 11.35
CA ASN A 111 -5.80 -4.33 11.05
C ASN A 111 -4.83 -4.93 12.06
N VAL A 112 -3.72 -5.47 11.56
CA VAL A 112 -2.55 -5.81 12.36
C VAL A 112 -1.46 -4.80 12.09
N TYR A 113 -1.04 -4.12 13.15
CA TYR A 113 0.06 -3.16 13.14
C TYR A 113 1.34 -3.88 13.55
N VAL A 114 2.40 -3.70 12.78
CA VAL A 114 3.74 -4.25 13.00
C VAL A 114 4.66 -3.11 13.37
N PHE A 115 5.43 -3.28 14.43
CA PHE A 115 6.41 -2.31 14.90
C PHE A 115 7.77 -2.98 15.06
N VAL A 116 8.77 -2.47 14.35
CA VAL A 116 10.18 -2.78 14.63
C VAL A 116 10.74 -1.64 15.45
N GLN A 117 10.85 -1.85 16.78
CA GLN A 117 11.19 -0.79 17.74
C GLN A 117 12.17 -1.30 18.79
N PRO A 118 13.02 -0.43 19.37
CA PRO A 118 13.92 -0.82 20.45
C PRO A 118 13.17 -1.42 21.63
N GLU A 119 13.62 -2.58 22.10
CA GLU A 119 13.08 -3.23 23.28
C GLU A 119 13.69 -2.65 24.55
N HIS A 120 12.85 -2.14 25.46
CA HIS A 120 13.29 -1.61 26.75
C HIS A 120 12.97 -2.59 27.88
N SER A 121 13.97 -2.90 28.71
CA SER A 121 13.74 -3.70 29.92
C SER A 121 12.91 -2.93 30.95
N LEU A 122 12.34 -3.63 31.94
CA LEU A 122 11.60 -2.99 33.03
C LEU A 122 12.47 -2.02 33.86
N ASN A 123 13.79 -2.23 33.87
CA ASN A 123 14.76 -1.43 34.62
C ASN A 123 15.33 -0.25 33.81
N ASP A 124 14.96 -0.12 32.54
CA ASP A 124 15.36 0.98 31.67
C ASP A 124 14.86 2.32 32.24
N LYS A 125 15.71 3.36 32.22
CA LYS A 125 15.38 4.69 32.75
C LYS A 125 14.11 5.27 32.13
N ARG A 126 13.88 5.05 30.83
CA ARG A 126 12.69 5.52 30.11
C ARG A 126 11.44 4.84 30.62
N VAL A 127 11.46 3.51 30.81
CA VAL A 127 10.31 2.75 31.34
C VAL A 127 10.02 3.14 32.80
N LYS A 128 11.06 3.24 33.62
CA LYS A 128 10.96 3.74 35.01
C LYS A 128 10.37 5.14 35.08
N LEU A 129 10.82 6.06 34.23
CA LEU A 129 10.32 7.42 34.19
C LEU A 129 8.85 7.42 33.76
N LEU A 130 8.53 6.83 32.61
CA LEU A 130 7.18 6.87 32.04
C LEU A 130 6.14 6.22 32.96
N SER A 131 6.49 5.13 33.64
CA SER A 131 5.60 4.51 34.63
C SER A 131 5.49 5.34 35.91
N HIS A 132 6.57 6.00 36.34
CA HIS A 132 6.59 6.87 37.50
C HIS A 132 5.73 8.13 37.32
N LEU A 133 5.69 8.70 36.12
CA LEU A 133 4.83 9.86 35.79
C LEU A 133 3.35 9.59 36.12
N ALA A 134 2.89 8.35 35.98
CA ALA A 134 1.52 7.96 36.33
C ALA A 134 1.22 8.11 37.83
N THR A 135 2.24 8.18 38.69
CA THR A 135 2.08 8.29 40.15
C THR A 135 2.10 9.74 40.65
N LEU A 136 2.47 10.69 39.79
CA LEU A 136 2.76 12.07 40.18
C LEU A 136 1.55 12.99 40.01
N LYS A 137 1.28 13.83 41.02
CA LYS A 137 0.25 14.88 40.94
C LYS A 137 0.67 16.06 40.06
N SER A 138 1.97 16.39 40.08
CA SER A 138 2.59 17.50 39.37
C SER A 138 3.69 16.98 38.45
N LEU A 139 3.63 17.34 37.17
CA LEU A 139 4.61 16.96 36.14
C LEU A 139 5.66 18.06 35.88
N LYS A 140 5.93 18.90 36.90
CA LYS A 140 7.06 19.85 36.83
C LYS A 140 8.37 19.07 36.88
N ILE A 141 9.34 19.46 36.05
CA ILE A 141 10.65 18.80 35.91
C ILE A 141 11.34 18.59 37.26
N ASP A 142 11.42 19.63 38.10
CA ASP A 142 12.07 19.53 39.41
C ASP A 142 11.41 18.50 40.34
N VAL A 143 10.08 18.40 40.27
CA VAL A 143 9.29 17.43 41.05
C VAL A 143 9.52 16.01 40.51
N ILE A 144 9.50 15.84 39.19
CA ILE A 144 9.77 14.56 38.53
C ILE A 144 11.17 14.08 38.91
N LYS A 145 12.19 14.93 38.75
CA LYS A 145 13.59 14.62 39.03
C LYS A 145 13.80 14.22 40.49
N SER A 146 13.29 15.02 41.42
CA SER A 146 13.43 14.75 42.86
C SER A 146 12.76 13.43 43.26
N SER A 147 11.53 13.19 42.76
CA SER A 147 10.78 11.97 43.07
C SER A 147 11.33 10.72 42.38
N TYR A 148 11.94 10.87 41.19
CA TYR A 148 12.63 9.78 40.50
C TYR A 148 13.86 9.33 41.30
N ILE A 149 14.70 10.28 41.74
CA ILE A 149 15.90 9.99 42.54
C ILE A 149 15.51 9.31 43.85
N GLU A 150 14.50 9.82 44.56
CA GLU A 150 14.01 9.24 45.82
C GLU A 150 13.57 7.78 45.65
N ARG A 151 12.89 7.45 44.54
CA ARG A 151 12.34 6.11 44.30
C ARG A 151 13.37 5.11 43.80
N TYR A 152 14.20 5.51 42.84
CA TYR A 152 15.08 4.58 42.12
C TYR A 152 16.54 4.66 42.58
N SER A 153 16.88 5.61 43.46
CA SER A 153 18.27 5.88 43.86
C SER A 153 19.21 6.07 42.66
N GLU A 154 18.68 6.66 41.59
CA GLU A 154 19.33 6.82 40.28
C GLU A 154 19.16 8.25 39.78
N ASN A 155 20.22 8.82 39.21
CA ASN A 155 20.19 10.17 38.65
C ASN A 155 19.57 10.20 37.25
N ILE A 156 18.79 11.25 37.01
CA ILE A 156 18.23 11.58 35.69
C ILE A 156 18.38 13.09 35.43
N THR A 157 18.82 13.44 34.24
CA THR A 157 18.99 14.82 33.78
C THR A 157 17.68 15.40 33.27
N GLU A 158 17.62 16.73 33.14
CA GLU A 158 16.44 17.40 32.59
C GLU A 158 16.21 17.03 31.12
N ASP A 159 17.28 16.95 30.33
CA ASP A 159 17.18 16.59 28.92
C ASP A 159 16.76 15.13 28.74
N GLU A 160 17.25 14.19 29.57
CA GLU A 160 16.74 12.81 29.60
C GLU A 160 15.23 12.78 29.95
N ILE A 161 14.77 13.58 30.92
CA ILE A 161 13.34 13.64 31.29
C ILE A 161 12.50 14.09 30.10
N LEU A 162 12.90 15.17 29.43
CA LEU A 162 12.17 15.71 28.28
C LEU A 162 12.18 14.74 27.11
N GLU A 163 13.34 14.15 26.78
CA GLU A 163 13.47 13.17 25.71
C GLU A 163 12.57 11.95 25.97
N PHE A 164 12.68 11.34 27.15
CA PHE A 164 11.98 10.11 27.50
C PHE A 164 10.48 10.32 27.67
N ALA A 165 10.04 11.48 28.20
CA ALA A 165 8.62 11.80 28.32
C ALA A 165 7.97 12.07 26.96
N SER A 166 8.71 12.54 25.95
CA SER A 166 8.15 12.97 24.66
C SER A 166 7.63 11.83 23.77
N LYS A 167 8.08 10.59 24.01
CA LYS A 167 7.81 9.45 23.12
C LYS A 167 7.49 8.19 23.91
N GLY A 168 6.60 7.35 23.36
CA GLY A 168 6.32 6.04 23.93
C GLY A 168 7.51 5.08 23.85
N ALA A 169 7.54 4.09 24.73
CA ALA A 169 8.56 3.05 24.77
C ALA A 169 7.93 1.65 24.67
N PHE A 170 8.59 0.75 23.94
CA PHE A 170 8.16 -0.64 23.79
C PHE A 170 8.86 -1.51 24.83
N ILE A 171 8.08 -2.18 25.67
CA ILE A 171 8.59 -2.99 26.77
C ILE A 171 8.95 -4.37 26.25
N LYS A 172 10.17 -4.82 26.58
CA LYS A 172 10.63 -6.17 26.30
C LYS A 172 9.68 -7.19 26.92
N HIS A 173 9.35 -8.23 26.16
CA HIS A 173 8.55 -9.33 26.68
C HIS A 173 9.19 -9.93 27.93
N SER A 174 8.44 -9.93 29.04
CA SER A 174 8.97 -10.18 30.39
C SER A 174 8.08 -11.19 31.11
N VAL A 175 8.71 -12.21 31.69
CA VAL A 175 8.05 -13.23 32.50
C VAL A 175 7.56 -12.63 33.83
N GLU A 176 8.23 -11.59 34.34
CA GLU A 176 7.86 -10.90 35.57
C GLU A 176 6.44 -10.32 35.49
N LEU A 177 6.08 -9.64 34.39
CA LEU A 177 4.74 -9.09 34.20
C LEU A 177 3.66 -10.16 34.02
N GLN A 178 4.04 -11.37 33.60
CA GLN A 178 3.11 -12.48 33.34
C GLN A 178 2.73 -13.24 34.60
N LYS A 179 3.63 -13.33 35.60
CA LYS A 179 3.38 -14.08 36.83
C LYS A 179 2.13 -13.65 37.58
N SER A 180 1.76 -12.37 37.49
CA SER A 180 0.59 -11.80 38.15
C SER A 180 -0.64 -11.68 37.24
N ASN A 181 -0.53 -12.11 35.97
CA ASN A 181 -1.53 -11.92 34.92
C ASN A 181 -1.50 -13.09 33.91
N GLU A 182 -2.26 -14.14 34.21
CA GLU A 182 -2.38 -15.34 33.35
C GLU A 182 -2.87 -14.98 31.92
N ARG A 183 -3.78 -14.00 31.81
CA ARG A 183 -4.23 -13.50 30.51
C ARG A 183 -3.07 -12.92 29.67
N LEU A 184 -2.16 -12.17 30.28
CA LEU A 184 -0.97 -11.64 29.58
C LEU A 184 -0.05 -12.77 29.10
N PHE A 185 0.07 -13.83 29.90
CA PHE A 185 0.83 -15.03 29.52
C PHE A 185 0.22 -15.73 28.31
N CYS A 186 -1.09 -16.05 28.34
CA CYS A 186 -1.82 -16.67 27.22
C CYS A 186 -1.72 -15.85 25.93
N GLN A 187 -1.70 -14.52 26.04
CA GLN A 187 -1.64 -13.59 24.92
C GLN A 187 -0.23 -13.37 24.36
N LYS A 188 0.78 -14.01 24.96
CA LYS A 188 2.21 -13.68 24.76
C LYS A 188 2.41 -12.16 24.75
N GLY A 189 1.71 -11.51 25.69
CA GLY A 189 1.52 -10.07 25.67
C GLY A 189 2.72 -9.32 26.21
N THR A 190 2.82 -8.08 25.79
CA THR A 190 3.69 -7.04 26.36
C THR A 190 3.00 -5.69 26.19
N PHE A 191 3.67 -4.59 26.51
CA PHE A 191 3.09 -3.26 26.43
C PHE A 191 3.98 -2.27 25.69
N ALA A 192 3.35 -1.29 25.05
CA ALA A 192 3.98 0.02 24.90
C ALA A 192 3.47 0.93 26.02
N ILE A 193 4.35 1.75 26.58
CA ILE A 193 4.00 2.77 27.56
C ILE A 193 4.02 4.15 26.89
N CYS A 194 2.92 4.87 26.97
CA CYS A 194 2.74 6.16 26.31
C CYS A 194 3.51 7.29 27.04
N GLY A 195 4.05 8.21 26.24
CA GLY A 195 4.62 9.48 26.69
C GLY A 195 3.56 10.57 26.91
N ASN A 196 4.03 11.78 27.17
CA ASN A 196 3.25 12.97 27.46
C ASN A 196 3.51 14.05 26.39
N GLU A 197 2.52 14.89 26.15
CA GLU A 197 2.68 16.08 25.31
C GLU A 197 3.65 17.07 25.96
N ILE A 198 4.56 17.62 25.15
CA ILE A 198 5.55 18.61 25.59
C ILE A 198 5.33 19.91 24.82
N ILE A 199 5.15 21.01 25.54
CA ILE A 199 5.05 22.35 24.98
C ILE A 199 6.20 23.19 25.54
N GLY A 200 7.15 23.56 24.68
CA GLY A 200 8.40 24.17 25.12
C GLY A 200 9.23 23.20 25.95
N ARG A 201 9.48 23.53 27.23
CA ARG A 201 10.12 22.64 28.22
C ARG A 201 9.14 22.17 29.30
N GLU A 202 7.84 22.22 29.03
CA GLU A 202 6.81 21.83 30.00
C GLU A 202 6.12 20.53 29.57
N ILE A 203 6.11 19.55 30.48
CA ILE A 203 5.41 18.26 30.30
C ILE A 203 3.95 18.44 30.73
N LYS A 204 3.02 18.27 29.78
CA LYS A 204 1.58 18.34 30.02
C LYS A 204 1.04 17.00 30.51
N LYS A 205 -0.09 17.03 31.20
CA LYS A 205 -0.80 15.82 31.64
C LYS A 205 -1.34 15.00 30.46
N THR A 206 -1.54 15.61 29.30
CA THR A 206 -1.99 14.94 28.08
C THR A 206 -1.06 13.77 27.76
N VAL A 207 -1.60 12.55 27.75
CA VAL A 207 -0.88 11.33 27.35
C VAL A 207 -1.00 11.16 25.85
N LEU A 208 0.12 10.97 25.16
CA LEU A 208 0.17 10.86 23.71
C LEU A 208 -0.34 9.50 23.23
N PRO A 209 -1.06 9.45 22.08
CA PRO A 209 -1.33 8.19 21.40
C PRO A 209 -0.03 7.54 20.92
N LEU A 210 -0.05 6.22 20.76
CA LEU A 210 1.06 5.50 20.16
C LEU A 210 1.24 5.85 18.67
N ASN A 211 0.26 6.50 18.03
CA ASN A 211 0.33 7.02 16.66
C ASN A 211 1.49 8.00 16.42
N SER A 212 2.12 8.54 17.47
CA SER A 212 3.38 9.28 17.33
C SER A 212 4.54 8.41 16.81
N ILE A 213 4.37 7.09 16.86
CA ILE A 213 5.28 6.08 16.34
C ILE A 213 4.57 5.44 15.15
N GLU A 214 5.04 5.76 13.95
CA GLU A 214 4.49 5.18 12.72
C GLU A 214 4.73 3.66 12.71
N PRO A 215 3.71 2.83 12.44
CA PRO A 215 3.89 1.40 12.31
C PRO A 215 4.74 1.08 11.08
N THR A 216 5.64 0.11 11.22
CA THR A 216 6.46 -0.40 10.12
C THR A 216 5.62 -1.02 9.01
N MET A 217 4.51 -1.66 9.38
CA MET A 217 3.51 -2.13 8.44
C MET A 217 2.14 -2.16 9.09
N VAL A 218 1.11 -1.92 8.28
CA VAL A 218 -0.26 -2.26 8.63
C VAL A 218 -0.74 -3.30 7.63
N ILE A 219 -1.14 -4.47 8.12
CA ILE A 219 -1.76 -5.53 7.33
C ILE A 219 -3.25 -5.55 7.63
N ARG A 220 -4.05 -5.22 6.61
CA ARG A 220 -5.51 -5.26 6.65
C ARG A 220 -6.00 -6.67 6.37
N ILE A 221 -6.93 -7.14 7.19
CA ILE A 221 -7.78 -8.29 6.95
C ILE A 221 -9.15 -7.75 6.53
N PRO A 222 -9.54 -7.86 5.24
CA PRO A 222 -10.82 -7.37 4.78
C PRO A 222 -11.97 -8.04 5.54
N PHE A 223 -13.11 -7.36 5.61
CA PHE A 223 -14.23 -7.83 6.42
C PHE A 223 -14.70 -9.20 5.93
N GLU A 224 -14.73 -9.34 4.62
CA GLU A 224 -15.12 -10.51 3.86
C GLU A 224 -14.37 -11.77 4.34
N HIS A 225 -13.11 -11.61 4.76
CA HIS A 225 -12.22 -12.70 5.16
C HIS A 225 -12.12 -12.94 6.67
N LYS A 226 -12.64 -12.04 7.53
CA LYS A 226 -12.46 -12.14 9.00
C LYS A 226 -12.94 -13.45 9.59
N GLN A 227 -14.12 -13.93 9.17
CA GLN A 227 -14.66 -15.20 9.70
C GLN A 227 -13.83 -16.39 9.25
N ALA A 228 -13.44 -16.44 7.97
CA ALA A 228 -12.59 -17.52 7.44
C ALA A 228 -11.24 -17.57 8.15
N VAL A 229 -10.59 -16.42 8.34
CA VAL A 229 -9.32 -16.30 9.08
C VAL A 229 -9.47 -16.71 10.54
N LYS A 230 -10.55 -16.27 11.22
CA LYS A 230 -10.82 -16.66 12.61
C LYS A 230 -11.02 -18.17 12.75
N LYS A 231 -11.73 -18.79 11.81
CA LYS A 231 -11.92 -20.24 11.76
C LYS A 231 -10.60 -20.98 11.53
N GLU A 232 -9.77 -20.50 10.61
CA GLU A 232 -8.45 -21.09 10.36
C GLU A 232 -7.55 -21.01 11.62
N LEU A 233 -7.57 -19.89 12.34
CA LEU A 233 -6.86 -19.73 13.61
C LEU A 233 -7.30 -20.74 14.68
N ASP A 234 -8.60 -20.99 14.81
CA ASP A 234 -9.13 -21.98 15.75
C ASP A 234 -8.71 -23.41 15.34
N GLU A 235 -9.05 -23.82 14.11
CA GLU A 235 -8.93 -25.21 13.67
C GLU A 235 -7.48 -25.67 13.44
N LYS A 236 -6.61 -24.80 12.93
CA LYS A 236 -5.23 -25.15 12.54
C LYS A 236 -4.18 -24.73 13.56
N TYR A 237 -4.44 -23.65 14.30
CA TYR A 237 -3.47 -23.05 15.22
C TYR A 237 -3.91 -23.10 16.69
N ASN A 238 -5.13 -23.56 17.00
CA ASN A 238 -5.70 -23.59 18.35
C ASN A 238 -5.71 -22.20 19.03
N ILE A 239 -5.97 -21.16 18.23
CA ILE A 239 -6.08 -19.78 18.70
C ILE A 239 -7.54 -19.35 18.63
N ASN A 240 -8.19 -19.28 19.78
CA ASN A 240 -9.60 -18.93 19.94
C ASN A 240 -9.81 -18.19 21.27
N GLU A 241 -11.05 -17.79 21.55
CA GLU A 241 -11.42 -17.07 22.77
C GLU A 241 -10.95 -17.77 24.05
N THR A 242 -11.04 -19.11 24.10
CA THR A 242 -10.71 -19.88 25.31
C THR A 242 -9.21 -20.02 25.55
N THR A 243 -8.39 -19.95 24.49
CA THR A 243 -6.93 -20.00 24.62
C THR A 243 -6.33 -18.61 24.85
N ILE A 244 -7.03 -17.55 24.45
CA ILE A 244 -6.61 -16.15 24.63
C ILE A 244 -7.11 -15.54 25.96
N TYR A 245 -8.27 -15.97 26.43
CA TYR A 245 -8.91 -15.48 27.65
C TYR A 245 -9.17 -16.66 28.59
N PRO A 246 -8.38 -16.85 29.66
CA PRO A 246 -8.50 -18.01 30.55
C PRO A 246 -9.79 -17.99 31.39
N GLU A 247 -10.49 -16.85 31.45
CA GLU A 247 -11.66 -16.67 32.28
C GLU A 247 -12.88 -17.43 31.73
N LEU A 248 -13.67 -18.08 32.60
CA LEU A 248 -14.84 -18.90 32.23
C LEU A 248 -15.86 -18.24 31.25
N PRO A 249 -16.12 -16.91 31.30
CA PRO A 249 -16.98 -16.26 30.31
C PRO A 249 -16.54 -16.47 28.85
N SER A 250 -15.24 -16.62 28.58
CA SER A 250 -14.72 -16.86 27.23
C SER A 250 -15.21 -18.18 26.65
N VAL A 251 -15.33 -19.22 27.49
CA VAL A 251 -15.87 -20.54 27.12
C VAL A 251 -17.32 -20.42 26.70
N ALA A 252 -18.11 -19.64 27.44
CA ALA A 252 -19.51 -19.42 27.09
C ALA A 252 -19.66 -18.67 25.76
N ASP A 253 -18.83 -17.66 25.51
CA ASP A 253 -18.87 -16.88 24.28
C ASP A 253 -18.42 -17.72 23.07
N TYR A 254 -17.37 -18.53 23.22
CA TYR A 254 -16.91 -19.49 22.20
C TYR A 254 -18.02 -20.48 21.80
N LEU A 255 -18.67 -21.11 22.78
CA LEU A 255 -19.74 -22.09 22.51
C LEU A 255 -20.95 -21.44 21.83
N LYS A 256 -21.35 -20.24 22.25
CA LYS A 256 -22.45 -19.50 21.61
C LYS A 256 -22.14 -19.23 20.14
N GLU A 257 -20.93 -18.76 19.83
CA GLU A 257 -20.54 -18.47 18.45
C GLU A 257 -20.46 -19.73 17.59
N LYS A 258 -19.84 -20.80 18.11
CA LYS A 258 -19.64 -22.06 17.41
C LYS A 258 -20.93 -22.73 16.94
N TYR A 259 -21.98 -22.67 17.76
CA TYR A 259 -23.27 -23.29 17.44
C TYR A 259 -24.31 -22.30 16.91
N LYS A 260 -23.94 -21.04 16.67
CA LYS A 260 -24.83 -20.01 16.11
C LYS A 260 -25.15 -20.34 14.66
N LYS A 261 -26.42 -20.66 14.37
CA LYS A 261 -26.92 -20.76 12.99
C LYS A 261 -27.07 -19.35 12.40
N VAL A 262 -26.58 -19.16 11.18
CA VAL A 262 -26.77 -17.93 10.40
C VAL A 262 -27.60 -18.29 9.19
N ASP A 263 -28.86 -17.83 9.17
CA ASP A 263 -29.71 -17.90 7.98
C ASP A 263 -29.40 -16.65 7.14
N PHE A 264 -28.90 -16.83 5.92
CA PHE A 264 -28.54 -15.73 5.01
C PHE A 264 -29.39 -15.77 3.75
N ASP A 265 -30.09 -14.67 3.47
CA ASP A 265 -30.87 -14.47 2.26
C ASP A 265 -30.05 -13.70 1.22
N LEU A 266 -29.96 -14.27 0.02
CA LEU A 266 -29.20 -13.75 -1.11
C LEU A 266 -29.97 -12.67 -1.89
N GLU A 267 -31.27 -12.49 -1.63
CA GLU A 267 -32.09 -11.55 -2.39
C GLU A 267 -31.64 -10.08 -2.21
N GLY A 268 -31.50 -9.37 -3.33
CA GLY A 268 -31.08 -7.96 -3.38
C GLY A 268 -29.65 -7.70 -2.92
N THR A 269 -28.81 -8.73 -2.78
CA THR A 269 -27.42 -8.59 -2.30
C THR A 269 -26.43 -8.13 -3.38
N TYR A 270 -26.77 -8.29 -4.67
CA TYR A 270 -25.93 -7.91 -5.80
C TYR A 270 -26.76 -7.43 -7.00
N SER A 271 -26.08 -6.81 -7.97
CA SER A 271 -26.63 -6.36 -9.25
C SER A 271 -25.73 -6.83 -10.39
N ILE A 272 -26.29 -7.35 -11.48
CA ILE A 272 -25.54 -7.66 -12.71
C ILE A 272 -25.47 -6.39 -13.56
N LEU A 273 -24.25 -5.91 -13.85
CA LEU A 273 -24.05 -4.68 -14.62
C LEU A 273 -23.69 -4.93 -16.08
N GLU A 274 -23.03 -6.05 -16.38
CA GLU A 274 -22.58 -6.36 -17.73
C GLU A 274 -22.72 -7.86 -18.00
N VAL A 275 -23.28 -8.20 -19.16
CA VAL A 275 -23.25 -9.55 -19.74
C VAL A 275 -22.77 -9.42 -21.16
N LYS A 276 -21.60 -10.00 -21.45
CA LYS A 276 -20.93 -9.88 -22.75
C LYS A 276 -20.76 -11.26 -23.38
N ASP A 277 -21.18 -11.38 -24.64
CA ASP A 277 -20.88 -12.54 -25.46
C ASP A 277 -19.40 -12.52 -25.86
N MET A 278 -18.71 -13.61 -25.56
CA MET A 278 -17.29 -13.85 -25.83
C MET A 278 -17.09 -15.10 -26.68
N SER A 279 -18.17 -15.55 -27.35
CA SER A 279 -18.17 -16.74 -28.18
C SER A 279 -17.20 -16.65 -29.34
N ASN A 280 -16.70 -17.80 -29.76
CA ASN A 280 -15.93 -17.95 -30.98
C ASN A 280 -16.42 -19.19 -31.73
N SER A 281 -15.79 -19.51 -32.87
CA SER A 281 -16.19 -20.65 -33.70
C SER A 281 -16.14 -22.01 -32.99
N GLY A 282 -15.40 -22.14 -31.88
CA GLY A 282 -15.22 -23.38 -31.16
C GLY A 282 -16.03 -23.53 -29.86
N ALA A 283 -16.63 -22.46 -29.34
CA ALA A 283 -17.36 -22.51 -28.06
C ALA A 283 -18.27 -21.29 -27.87
N ARG A 284 -19.44 -21.53 -27.25
CA ARG A 284 -20.30 -20.45 -26.73
C ARG A 284 -19.76 -19.99 -25.38
N ARG A 285 -19.57 -18.68 -25.21
CA ARG A 285 -18.92 -18.15 -24.03
C ARG A 285 -19.55 -16.84 -23.60
N CYS A 286 -19.68 -16.63 -22.30
CA CYS A 286 -20.13 -15.35 -21.77
C CYS A 286 -19.28 -14.86 -20.59
N SER A 287 -19.15 -13.55 -20.49
CA SER A 287 -18.53 -12.84 -19.37
C SER A 287 -19.57 -12.02 -18.65
N ILE A 288 -19.68 -12.19 -17.33
CA ILE A 288 -20.68 -11.54 -16.49
C ILE A 288 -19.97 -10.69 -15.44
N VAL A 289 -20.41 -9.46 -15.25
CA VAL A 289 -19.91 -8.58 -14.20
C VAL A 289 -21.03 -8.27 -13.21
N ALA A 290 -20.76 -8.54 -11.93
CA ALA A 290 -21.67 -8.28 -10.83
C ALA A 290 -21.04 -7.35 -9.80
N VAL A 291 -21.87 -6.54 -9.16
CA VAL A 291 -21.49 -5.60 -8.10
C VAL A 291 -22.31 -5.91 -6.86
N LEU A 292 -21.66 -5.96 -5.71
CA LEU A 292 -22.35 -6.15 -4.44
C LEU A 292 -23.08 -4.88 -3.99
N ASN A 293 -24.29 -5.06 -3.46
CA ASN A 293 -25.10 -3.99 -2.88
C ASN A 293 -25.00 -3.94 -1.34
N LYS A 294 -24.38 -4.96 -0.73
CA LYS A 294 -24.21 -5.11 0.72
C LYS A 294 -22.81 -5.64 1.03
N VAL A 295 -22.34 -5.37 2.24
CA VAL A 295 -21.10 -5.93 2.78
C VAL A 295 -21.37 -7.36 3.26
N LEU A 296 -20.65 -8.33 2.69
CA LEU A 296 -20.89 -9.78 2.85
C LEU A 296 -19.62 -10.53 3.25
N ARG A 297 -19.76 -11.76 3.71
CA ARG A 297 -18.65 -12.68 4.00
C ARG A 297 -18.23 -13.42 2.74
N ILE A 298 -16.98 -13.87 2.69
CA ILE A 298 -16.40 -14.45 1.47
C ILE A 298 -17.16 -15.68 0.96
N GLU A 299 -17.69 -16.52 1.86
CA GLU A 299 -18.49 -17.69 1.50
C GLU A 299 -19.84 -17.29 0.88
N GLU A 300 -20.49 -16.24 1.40
CA GLU A 300 -21.74 -15.70 0.85
C GLU A 300 -21.52 -15.15 -0.57
N ILE A 301 -20.39 -14.46 -0.78
CA ILE A 301 -20.03 -13.92 -2.10
C ILE A 301 -19.70 -15.05 -3.08
N LYS A 302 -19.04 -16.12 -2.62
CA LYS A 302 -18.80 -17.31 -3.45
C LYS A 302 -20.12 -17.94 -3.90
N ASN A 303 -21.10 -18.05 -3.00
CA ASN A 303 -22.44 -18.55 -3.32
C ASN A 303 -23.16 -17.67 -4.35
N ILE A 304 -23.04 -16.34 -4.26
CA ILE A 304 -23.53 -15.41 -5.30
C ILE A 304 -22.91 -15.75 -6.66
N GLY A 305 -21.60 -15.94 -6.71
CA GLY A 305 -20.90 -16.30 -7.95
C GLY A 305 -21.39 -17.62 -8.54
N ILE A 306 -21.63 -18.66 -7.72
CA ILE A 306 -22.20 -19.94 -8.15
C ILE A 306 -23.59 -19.73 -8.74
N GLN A 307 -24.47 -19.00 -8.04
CA GLN A 307 -25.82 -18.71 -8.53
C GLN A 307 -25.82 -17.99 -9.87
N ILE A 308 -24.94 -16.99 -10.03
CA ILE A 308 -24.78 -16.27 -11.30
C ILE A 308 -24.34 -17.24 -12.38
N ILE A 309 -23.28 -18.04 -12.16
CA ILE A 309 -22.80 -18.99 -13.17
C ILE A 309 -23.91 -19.96 -13.57
N ASP A 310 -24.67 -20.47 -12.61
CA ASP A 310 -25.73 -21.45 -12.84
C ASP A 310 -26.88 -20.92 -13.70
N GLN A 311 -27.17 -19.62 -13.63
CA GLN A 311 -28.15 -18.98 -14.51
C GLN A 311 -27.75 -19.02 -15.99
N TYR A 312 -26.45 -19.06 -16.30
CA TYR A 312 -25.94 -18.94 -17.68
C TYR A 312 -25.27 -20.21 -18.22
N LYS A 313 -24.94 -21.19 -17.36
CA LYS A 313 -24.21 -22.40 -17.76
C LYS A 313 -24.99 -23.33 -18.72
N SER A 314 -26.32 -23.27 -18.72
CA SER A 314 -27.14 -24.08 -19.64
C SER A 314 -26.95 -23.68 -21.11
N ALA A 315 -26.85 -22.36 -21.37
CA ALA A 315 -26.75 -21.79 -22.71
C ALA A 315 -25.30 -21.63 -23.22
N ASN A 316 -24.30 -21.77 -22.34
CA ASN A 316 -22.90 -21.51 -22.65
C ASN A 316 -22.02 -22.74 -22.41
N ASP A 317 -20.84 -22.77 -23.03
CA ASP A 317 -19.82 -23.79 -22.79
C ASP A 317 -18.73 -23.29 -21.84
N VAL A 318 -18.59 -21.96 -21.74
CA VAL A 318 -17.74 -21.29 -20.75
C VAL A 318 -18.47 -20.08 -20.18
N VAL A 319 -18.43 -19.93 -18.85
CA VAL A 319 -18.99 -18.77 -18.14
C VAL A 319 -17.92 -18.18 -17.25
N TRP A 320 -17.69 -16.86 -17.35
CA TRP A 320 -16.89 -16.10 -16.40
C TRP A 320 -17.80 -15.17 -15.60
N VAL A 321 -17.52 -15.04 -14.30
CA VAL A 321 -18.13 -14.04 -13.43
C VAL A 321 -17.04 -13.21 -12.75
N TYR A 322 -17.19 -11.90 -12.78
CA TYR A 322 -16.32 -10.94 -12.12
C TYR A 322 -17.15 -10.18 -11.08
N ILE A 323 -16.74 -10.24 -9.81
CA ILE A 323 -17.49 -9.63 -8.71
C ILE A 323 -16.67 -8.46 -8.14
N ALA A 324 -17.21 -7.26 -8.22
CA ALA A 324 -16.68 -6.06 -7.55
C ALA A 324 -17.43 -5.79 -6.24
N LYS A 325 -16.73 -5.19 -5.27
CA LYS A 325 -17.29 -4.87 -3.95
C LYS A 325 -18.30 -3.71 -4.01
N ASN A 326 -18.13 -2.77 -4.92
CA ASN A 326 -19.03 -1.63 -5.14
C ASN A 326 -18.86 -1.05 -6.57
N GLY A 327 -19.55 0.05 -6.85
CA GLY A 327 -19.51 0.73 -8.16
C GLY A 327 -18.15 1.35 -8.50
N ASP A 328 -17.44 1.91 -7.53
CA ASP A 328 -16.10 2.49 -7.74
C ASP A 328 -15.10 1.39 -8.14
N ASP A 329 -15.15 0.25 -7.45
CA ASP A 329 -14.35 -0.93 -7.79
C ASP A 329 -14.70 -1.48 -9.19
N TYR A 330 -15.96 -1.38 -9.61
CA TYR A 330 -16.36 -1.74 -10.96
C TYR A 330 -15.79 -0.81 -12.04
N ILE A 331 -15.76 0.51 -11.79
CA ILE A 331 -15.16 1.51 -12.68
C ILE A 331 -13.66 1.23 -12.85
N MET A 332 -12.97 1.00 -11.73
CA MET A 332 -11.53 0.70 -11.73
C MET A 332 -11.19 -0.73 -12.16
N ARG A 333 -12.18 -1.57 -12.49
CA ARG A 333 -12.02 -3.00 -12.80
C ARG A 333 -11.29 -3.76 -11.67
N ASN A 334 -11.47 -3.30 -10.44
CA ASN A 334 -10.91 -3.84 -9.22
C ASN A 334 -11.75 -5.01 -8.70
N TRP A 335 -11.61 -6.16 -9.35
CA TRP A 335 -12.36 -7.35 -8.99
C TRP A 335 -11.92 -7.89 -7.63
N MET A 336 -12.87 -8.30 -6.81
CA MET A 336 -12.59 -9.02 -5.57
C MET A 336 -12.47 -10.52 -5.84
N ILE A 337 -13.40 -11.06 -6.64
CA ILE A 337 -13.45 -12.48 -7.01
C ILE A 337 -13.65 -12.60 -8.51
N ARG A 338 -12.93 -13.55 -9.11
CA ARG A 338 -13.20 -14.04 -10.46
C ARG A 338 -13.59 -15.51 -10.38
N GLY A 339 -14.75 -15.86 -10.94
CA GLY A 339 -15.23 -17.23 -11.06
C GLY A 339 -15.27 -17.67 -12.52
N GLN A 340 -15.06 -18.96 -12.75
CA GLN A 340 -15.11 -19.57 -14.07
C GLN A 340 -15.76 -20.94 -13.98
N TRP A 341 -16.59 -21.26 -14.97
CA TRP A 341 -17.10 -22.60 -15.20
C TRP A 341 -16.87 -22.98 -16.65
N ILE A 342 -16.47 -24.23 -16.86
CA ILE A 342 -16.19 -24.80 -18.18
C ILE A 342 -16.97 -26.09 -18.29
N ARG A 343 -17.78 -26.23 -19.34
CA ARG A 343 -18.50 -27.45 -19.65
C ARG A 343 -17.51 -28.61 -19.77
N GLU A 344 -17.73 -29.67 -19.00
CA GLU A 344 -16.83 -30.82 -18.96
C GLU A 344 -16.59 -31.43 -20.35
N SER A 345 -17.69 -31.58 -21.11
CA SER A 345 -17.72 -32.16 -22.46
C SER A 345 -17.18 -31.26 -23.58
N LEU A 346 -16.70 -30.06 -23.28
CA LEU A 346 -16.13 -29.16 -24.29
C LEU A 346 -14.83 -29.74 -24.85
N ASP A 347 -14.60 -29.61 -26.16
CA ASP A 347 -13.35 -30.02 -26.81
C ASP A 347 -12.15 -29.37 -26.08
N PRO A 348 -11.14 -30.15 -25.65
CA PRO A 348 -9.96 -29.62 -24.96
C PRO A 348 -9.26 -28.46 -25.68
N ARG A 349 -9.27 -28.44 -27.03
CA ARG A 349 -8.68 -27.36 -27.84
C ARG A 349 -9.45 -26.05 -27.73
N CYS A 350 -10.71 -26.12 -27.32
CA CYS A 350 -11.61 -25.00 -27.14
C CYS A 350 -11.73 -24.58 -25.67
N LYS A 351 -11.12 -25.31 -24.72
CA LYS A 351 -11.10 -24.93 -23.31
C LYS A 351 -10.14 -23.75 -23.09
N PRO A 352 -10.58 -22.69 -22.37
CA PRO A 352 -9.67 -21.62 -21.98
C PRO A 352 -8.71 -22.11 -20.88
N HIS A 353 -7.66 -21.33 -20.65
CA HIS A 353 -6.82 -21.50 -19.47
C HIS A 353 -7.66 -21.30 -18.20
N LEU A 354 -7.33 -22.07 -17.16
CA LEU A 354 -7.93 -21.94 -15.85
C LEU A 354 -7.48 -20.62 -15.22
N ILE A 355 -8.43 -19.88 -14.65
CA ILE A 355 -8.12 -18.60 -13.99
C ILE A 355 -7.56 -18.79 -12.56
N GLY A 356 -7.73 -19.97 -11.98
CA GLY A 356 -7.35 -20.30 -10.61
C GLY A 356 -7.68 -21.75 -10.26
N ASP A 357 -8.04 -22.00 -8.99
CA ASP A 357 -8.20 -23.34 -8.44
C ASP A 357 -9.64 -23.84 -8.58
N MET A 358 -9.80 -25.13 -8.91
CA MET A 358 -11.10 -25.79 -9.03
C MET A 358 -11.57 -26.29 -7.67
N ASP A 359 -12.83 -26.03 -7.33
CA ASP A 359 -13.47 -26.58 -6.13
C ASP A 359 -14.15 -27.93 -6.38
N GLU A 360 -14.65 -28.55 -5.30
CA GLU A 360 -15.30 -29.87 -5.33
C GLU A 360 -16.53 -29.94 -6.24
N LEU A 361 -17.14 -28.79 -6.56
CA LEU A 361 -18.32 -28.68 -7.41
C LEU A 361 -17.95 -28.36 -8.88
N GLY A 362 -16.66 -28.26 -9.20
CA GLY A 362 -16.15 -28.01 -10.55
C GLY A 362 -16.11 -26.53 -10.95
N TYR A 363 -16.32 -25.59 -10.02
CA TYR A 363 -16.16 -24.16 -10.27
C TYR A 363 -14.71 -23.74 -10.00
N ILE A 364 -14.19 -22.86 -10.84
CA ILE A 364 -12.81 -22.38 -10.78
C ILE A 364 -12.80 -20.97 -10.21
N TRP A 365 -11.97 -20.71 -9.20
CA TRP A 365 -11.96 -19.44 -8.46
C TRP A 365 -10.59 -18.80 -8.42
N ARG A 366 -10.58 -17.47 -8.52
CA ARG A 366 -9.43 -16.61 -8.22
C ARG A 366 -9.87 -15.47 -7.32
N PHE A 367 -9.28 -15.41 -6.14
CA PHE A 367 -9.46 -14.32 -5.17
C PHE A 367 -8.32 -13.31 -5.32
N GLU A 368 -8.65 -12.04 -5.52
CA GLU A 368 -7.62 -11.01 -5.63
C GLU A 368 -7.02 -10.68 -4.26
N LYS A 369 -5.69 -10.55 -4.21
CA LYS A 369 -4.94 -10.45 -2.95
C LYS A 369 -4.88 -9.04 -2.36
N SER A 370 -5.29 -8.03 -3.12
CA SER A 370 -5.08 -6.62 -2.75
C SER A 370 -6.23 -5.68 -3.14
N TYR A 371 -7.40 -6.23 -3.49
CA TYR A 371 -8.53 -5.43 -3.97
C TYR A 371 -8.95 -4.36 -2.95
N SER A 372 -8.91 -4.65 -1.65
CA SER A 372 -9.32 -3.71 -0.60
C SER A 372 -8.32 -2.59 -0.38
N THR A 373 -7.01 -2.86 -0.45
CA THR A 373 -5.99 -1.79 -0.36
C THR A 373 -5.86 -0.99 -1.65
N LEU A 374 -6.13 -1.61 -2.81
CA LEU A 374 -6.23 -0.91 -4.09
C LEU A 374 -7.44 0.02 -4.12
N ALA A 375 -8.57 -0.37 -3.51
CA ALA A 375 -9.72 0.51 -3.39
C ALA A 375 -9.37 1.83 -2.67
N ASP A 376 -8.64 1.77 -1.55
CA ASP A 376 -8.16 2.97 -0.85
C ASP A 376 -7.23 3.82 -1.74
N TYR A 377 -6.34 3.17 -2.49
CA TYR A 377 -5.46 3.87 -3.43
C TYR A 377 -6.26 4.57 -4.54
N TYR A 378 -7.27 3.90 -5.10
CA TYR A 378 -8.11 4.50 -6.13
C TYR A 378 -8.95 5.67 -5.58
N ASP A 379 -9.49 5.52 -4.38
CA ASP A 379 -10.24 6.56 -3.68
C ASP A 379 -9.42 7.83 -3.48
N GLU A 380 -8.15 7.68 -3.07
CA GLU A 380 -7.23 8.80 -2.78
C GLU A 380 -6.56 9.39 -4.02
N TYR A 381 -6.18 8.57 -5.00
CA TYR A 381 -5.28 9.00 -6.09
C TYR A 381 -5.88 8.92 -7.50
N SER A 382 -6.96 8.17 -7.72
CA SER A 382 -7.49 7.94 -9.08
C SER A 382 -8.75 8.73 -9.36
N PHE A 383 -9.66 8.88 -8.40
CA PHE A 383 -10.88 9.63 -8.65
C PHE A 383 -10.68 11.15 -8.47
N THR A 384 -11.24 11.92 -9.39
CA THR A 384 -11.14 13.39 -9.39
C THR A 384 -12.52 14.03 -9.61
N ASP A 385 -12.67 15.28 -9.20
CA ASP A 385 -13.90 16.05 -9.43
C ASP A 385 -14.23 16.16 -10.93
N ASP A 386 -15.51 15.94 -11.27
CA ASP A 386 -15.99 15.88 -12.66
C ASP A 386 -15.75 17.17 -13.44
N LYS A 387 -15.82 18.35 -12.80
CA LYS A 387 -15.57 19.64 -13.45
C LYS A 387 -14.10 19.78 -13.82
N ILE A 388 -13.22 19.33 -12.94
CA ILE A 388 -11.78 19.31 -13.17
C ILE A 388 -11.46 18.36 -14.32
N LEU A 389 -11.96 17.13 -14.27
CA LEU A 389 -11.76 16.11 -15.31
C LEU A 389 -12.21 16.58 -16.67
N TYR A 390 -13.44 17.13 -16.77
CA TYR A 390 -13.97 17.68 -18.01
C TYR A 390 -13.06 18.77 -18.57
N THR A 391 -12.65 19.71 -17.71
CA THR A 391 -11.88 20.88 -18.14
C THR A 391 -10.47 20.51 -18.59
N GLN A 392 -9.79 19.61 -17.87
CA GLN A 392 -8.47 19.12 -18.25
C GLN A 392 -8.51 18.36 -19.59
N ASN A 393 -9.46 17.45 -19.74
CA ASN A 393 -9.63 16.68 -20.98
C ASN A 393 -9.95 17.61 -22.16
N MET A 394 -10.91 18.53 -22.03
CA MET A 394 -11.28 19.43 -23.13
C MET A 394 -10.15 20.39 -23.53
N LYS A 395 -9.49 21.05 -22.56
CA LYS A 395 -8.36 21.96 -22.88
C LYS A 395 -7.18 21.24 -23.50
N THR A 396 -6.93 19.99 -23.12
CA THR A 396 -5.90 19.16 -23.76
C THR A 396 -6.33 18.69 -25.14
N PHE A 397 -7.62 18.38 -25.32
CA PHE A 397 -8.19 18.03 -26.61
C PHE A 397 -8.14 19.17 -27.62
N GLU A 398 -8.35 20.42 -27.20
CA GLU A 398 -8.19 21.60 -28.06
C GLU A 398 -6.75 21.72 -28.62
N LYS A 399 -5.74 21.27 -27.86
CA LYS A 399 -4.34 21.19 -28.32
C LYS A 399 -4.08 19.98 -29.21
N PHE A 400 -4.77 18.87 -28.95
CA PHE A 400 -4.63 17.62 -29.70
C PHE A 400 -5.34 17.62 -31.06
N GLU A 401 -6.52 18.25 -31.14
CA GLU A 401 -7.41 18.26 -32.30
C GLU A 401 -6.73 18.67 -33.63
N PRO A 402 -5.83 19.67 -33.68
CA PRO A 402 -5.10 20.02 -34.89
C PRO A 402 -4.26 18.87 -35.46
N HIS A 403 -3.60 18.08 -34.61
CA HIS A 403 -2.79 16.94 -35.04
C HIS A 403 -3.65 15.86 -35.71
N TYR A 404 -4.77 15.52 -35.06
CA TYR A 404 -5.74 14.56 -35.62
C TYR A 404 -6.26 15.00 -36.98
N LYS A 405 -6.70 16.26 -37.10
CA LYS A 405 -7.26 16.81 -38.35
C LYS A 405 -6.24 16.83 -39.48
N PHE A 406 -4.99 17.23 -39.20
CA PHE A 406 -3.94 17.25 -40.21
C PHE A 406 -3.67 15.83 -40.74
N MET A 407 -3.43 14.89 -39.83
CA MET A 407 -3.09 13.51 -40.21
C MET A 407 -4.25 12.82 -40.94
N LEU A 408 -5.49 13.02 -40.50
CA LEU A 408 -6.66 12.46 -41.19
C LEU A 408 -6.81 13.03 -42.60
N ASN A 409 -6.67 14.35 -42.77
CA ASN A 409 -6.80 14.99 -44.08
C ASN A 409 -5.70 14.53 -45.05
N ALA A 410 -4.45 14.43 -44.58
CA ALA A 410 -3.34 13.90 -45.38
C ALA A 410 -3.61 12.45 -45.84
N PHE A 411 -4.17 11.62 -44.94
CA PHE A 411 -4.56 10.25 -45.26
C PHE A 411 -5.68 10.17 -46.29
N GLU A 412 -6.78 10.90 -46.08
CA GLU A 412 -7.97 10.91 -46.95
C GLU A 412 -7.65 11.49 -48.35
N SER A 413 -6.75 12.48 -48.41
CA SER A 413 -6.24 13.05 -49.67
C SER A 413 -5.23 12.15 -50.38
N GLY A 414 -4.85 11.02 -49.77
CA GLY A 414 -3.88 10.07 -50.30
C GLY A 414 -2.41 10.51 -50.21
N ASN A 415 -2.12 11.65 -49.57
CA ASN A 415 -0.77 12.18 -49.40
C ASN A 415 -0.06 11.52 -48.21
N MET A 416 0.41 10.29 -48.44
CA MET A 416 1.10 9.51 -47.40
C MET A 416 2.42 10.13 -46.95
N LYS A 417 3.11 10.87 -47.83
CA LYS A 417 4.41 11.46 -47.52
C LYS A 417 4.28 12.54 -46.44
N ASP A 418 3.35 13.46 -46.63
CA ASP A 418 3.07 14.52 -45.64
C ASP A 418 2.59 13.94 -44.31
N LEU A 419 1.80 12.85 -44.35
CA LEU A 419 1.39 12.15 -43.13
C LEU A 419 2.58 11.57 -42.38
N GLU A 420 3.50 10.89 -43.09
CA GLU A 420 4.67 10.27 -42.49
C GLU A 420 5.62 11.31 -41.89
N GLU A 421 5.93 12.38 -42.64
CA GLU A 421 6.78 13.48 -42.18
C GLU A 421 6.17 14.14 -40.92
N TYR A 422 4.89 14.51 -40.97
CA TYR A 422 4.23 15.14 -39.82
C TYR A 422 4.17 14.24 -38.59
N ALA A 423 3.86 12.95 -38.77
CA ALA A 423 3.77 11.99 -37.68
C ALA A 423 5.13 11.78 -36.98
N ILE A 424 6.22 11.79 -37.75
CA ILE A 424 7.58 11.69 -37.21
C ILE A 424 7.95 12.95 -36.44
N ASP A 425 7.72 14.13 -37.04
CA ASP A 425 8.10 15.42 -36.47
C ASP A 425 7.32 15.75 -35.17
N ASN A 426 6.07 15.30 -35.08
CA ASN A 426 5.19 15.57 -33.93
C ASN A 426 5.03 14.38 -32.97
N ALA A 427 5.81 13.32 -33.15
CA ALA A 427 5.71 12.09 -32.36
C ALA A 427 5.76 12.37 -30.85
N GLY A 428 6.72 13.17 -30.38
CA GLY A 428 6.89 13.46 -28.96
C GLY A 428 5.70 14.21 -28.36
N ASP A 429 5.09 15.13 -29.11
CA ASP A 429 3.94 15.90 -28.66
C ASP A 429 2.67 15.04 -28.61
N ILE A 430 2.45 14.20 -29.62
CA ILE A 430 1.32 13.24 -29.65
C ILE A 430 1.40 12.28 -28.47
N THR A 431 2.57 11.66 -28.24
CA THR A 431 2.78 10.76 -27.09
C THR A 431 2.56 11.51 -25.78
N LYS A 432 3.06 12.74 -25.65
CA LYS A 432 2.87 13.56 -24.44
C LYS A 432 1.40 13.86 -24.16
N LEU A 433 0.60 14.16 -25.19
CA LEU A 433 -0.83 14.40 -25.06
C LEU A 433 -1.59 13.11 -24.70
N PHE A 434 -1.24 11.99 -25.34
CA PHE A 434 -1.77 10.67 -25.00
C PHE A 434 -1.55 10.32 -23.52
N LEU A 435 -0.31 10.47 -23.02
CA LEU A 435 0.01 10.22 -21.61
C LEU A 435 -0.78 11.15 -20.68
N LYS A 436 -0.91 12.44 -21.03
CA LYS A 436 -1.70 13.40 -20.25
C LYS A 436 -3.16 12.97 -20.07
N PHE A 437 -3.80 12.41 -21.10
CA PHE A 437 -5.18 11.94 -20.98
C PHE A 437 -5.32 10.76 -20.01
N GLY A 438 -4.42 9.77 -20.10
CA GLY A 438 -4.42 8.63 -19.17
C GLY A 438 -4.08 9.02 -17.73
N ASP A 439 -3.46 10.18 -17.56
CA ASP A 439 -3.05 10.70 -16.28
C ASP A 439 -4.22 11.35 -15.49
N TYR A 440 -5.22 11.97 -16.13
CA TYR A 440 -6.19 12.85 -15.45
C TYR A 440 -7.08 12.20 -14.37
N GLY A 441 -7.17 10.88 -14.33
CA GLY A 441 -7.98 10.15 -13.35
C GLY A 441 -9.39 9.82 -13.86
N HIS A 442 -10.24 9.38 -12.95
CA HIS A 442 -11.55 8.78 -13.24
C HIS A 442 -12.70 9.52 -12.55
N SER A 443 -13.87 9.47 -13.18
CA SER A 443 -15.13 9.90 -12.56
C SER A 443 -15.78 8.73 -11.81
N ARG A 444 -16.51 9.03 -10.73
CA ARG A 444 -17.40 8.06 -10.07
C ARG A 444 -18.71 7.85 -10.83
N ASN A 445 -19.00 8.67 -11.84
CA ASN A 445 -20.09 8.44 -12.78
C ASN A 445 -19.57 7.60 -13.95
N ASN A 446 -19.91 6.31 -13.96
CA ASN A 446 -19.47 5.35 -14.98
C ASN A 446 -19.79 5.79 -16.44
N GLU A 447 -20.94 6.43 -16.70
CA GLU A 447 -21.25 6.88 -18.06
C GLU A 447 -20.42 8.09 -18.47
N PHE A 448 -20.12 8.98 -17.51
CA PHE A 448 -19.22 10.10 -17.74
C PHE A 448 -17.78 9.63 -17.90
N ASP A 449 -17.34 8.66 -17.10
CA ASP A 449 -16.00 8.06 -17.19
C ASP A 449 -15.78 7.40 -18.56
N LYS A 450 -16.77 6.66 -19.08
CA LYS A 450 -16.75 6.13 -20.45
C LYS A 450 -16.65 7.22 -21.53
N TYR A 451 -17.24 8.39 -21.29
CA TYR A 451 -17.08 9.54 -22.18
C TYR A 451 -15.65 10.10 -22.09
N LEU A 452 -15.11 10.29 -20.89
CA LEU A 452 -13.73 10.75 -20.67
C LEU A 452 -12.69 9.79 -21.28
N ASN A 453 -12.90 8.46 -21.22
CA ASN A 453 -12.02 7.49 -21.87
C ASN A 453 -11.89 7.72 -23.38
N SER A 454 -12.91 8.29 -24.03
CA SER A 454 -12.85 8.56 -25.47
C SER A 454 -11.71 9.52 -25.84
N PHE A 455 -11.31 10.44 -24.95
CA PHE A 455 -10.18 11.34 -25.19
C PHE A 455 -8.85 10.57 -25.31
N GLN A 456 -8.62 9.63 -24.39
CA GLN A 456 -7.43 8.77 -24.41
C GLN A 456 -7.45 7.83 -25.62
N GLU A 457 -8.59 7.26 -25.99
CA GLU A 457 -8.71 6.36 -27.15
C GLU A 457 -8.36 7.05 -28.48
N VAL A 458 -8.83 8.28 -28.72
CA VAL A 458 -8.44 9.02 -29.94
C VAL A 458 -6.92 9.24 -29.96
N ALA A 459 -6.34 9.63 -28.82
CA ALA A 459 -4.90 9.88 -28.71
C ALA A 459 -4.07 8.59 -28.88
N LEU A 460 -4.52 7.47 -28.31
CA LEU A 460 -3.91 6.15 -28.47
C LEU A 460 -3.85 5.73 -29.94
N HIS A 461 -4.94 5.89 -30.69
CA HIS A 461 -4.96 5.52 -32.09
C HIS A 461 -4.06 6.43 -32.95
N LEU A 462 -3.93 7.70 -32.60
CA LEU A 462 -3.01 8.62 -33.28
C LEU A 462 -1.54 8.31 -32.96
N ASP A 463 -1.22 7.97 -31.72
CA ASP A 463 0.10 7.52 -31.28
C ASP A 463 0.49 6.19 -31.97
N ASN A 464 -0.46 5.26 -32.11
CA ASN A 464 -0.26 4.03 -32.88
C ASN A 464 0.09 4.28 -34.35
N ILE A 465 -0.45 5.35 -34.97
CA ILE A 465 -0.05 5.72 -36.34
C ILE A 465 1.44 6.09 -36.39
N VAL A 466 1.94 6.85 -35.41
CA VAL A 466 3.37 7.19 -35.29
C VAL A 466 4.21 5.90 -35.21
N LEU A 467 3.78 4.91 -34.43
CA LEU A 467 4.45 3.61 -34.34
C LEU A 467 4.48 2.87 -35.68
N TRP A 468 3.37 2.85 -36.42
CA TRP A 468 3.31 2.19 -37.73
C TRP A 468 4.14 2.91 -38.79
N VAL A 469 4.18 4.24 -38.77
CA VAL A 469 4.98 5.05 -39.68
C VAL A 469 6.47 4.74 -39.53
N LYS A 470 6.96 4.66 -38.28
CA LYS A 470 8.37 4.39 -37.93
C LYS A 470 8.84 2.97 -38.24
N LYS A 471 7.94 2.04 -38.56
CA LYS A 471 8.29 0.63 -38.79
C LYS A 471 8.74 0.39 -40.23
N GLU A 472 10.05 0.46 -40.46
CA GLU A 472 10.68 0.34 -41.79
C GLU A 472 10.46 -1.01 -42.48
N GLU A 473 10.24 -2.08 -41.71
CA GLU A 473 10.05 -3.45 -42.22
C GLU A 473 8.69 -3.69 -42.91
N LEU A 474 7.72 -2.77 -42.74
CA LEU A 474 6.37 -2.92 -43.30
C LEU A 474 6.29 -2.40 -44.73
N ASN A 475 5.71 -3.19 -45.62
CA ASN A 475 5.37 -2.72 -46.97
C ASN A 475 4.25 -1.65 -46.93
N SER A 476 4.18 -0.82 -47.98
CA SER A 476 3.27 0.33 -48.05
C SER A 476 1.78 -0.04 -47.97
N HIS A 477 1.38 -1.21 -48.49
CA HIS A 477 -0.01 -1.66 -48.46
C HIS A 477 -0.45 -2.02 -47.05
N THR A 478 0.35 -2.83 -46.35
CA THR A 478 0.11 -3.22 -44.95
C THR A 478 0.13 -1.99 -44.04
N LYS A 479 1.09 -1.08 -44.24
CA LYS A 479 1.17 0.16 -43.46
C LYS A 479 -0.10 1.00 -43.63
N ARG A 480 -0.56 1.21 -44.88
CA ARG A 480 -1.79 1.95 -45.17
C ARG A 480 -3.02 1.27 -44.55
N TYR A 481 -3.12 -0.06 -44.60
CA TYR A 481 -4.22 -0.80 -43.98
C TYR A 481 -4.27 -0.61 -42.45
N LEU A 482 -3.14 -0.73 -41.77
CA LEU A 482 -3.05 -0.53 -40.31
C LEU A 482 -3.41 0.90 -39.91
N ILE A 483 -2.87 1.90 -40.63
CA ILE A 483 -3.20 3.32 -40.42
C ILE A 483 -4.69 3.57 -40.65
N SER A 484 -5.30 2.96 -41.68
CA SER A 484 -6.73 3.06 -41.95
C SER A 484 -7.58 2.56 -40.78
N ASN A 485 -7.18 1.46 -40.14
CA ASN A 485 -7.89 0.94 -38.96
C ASN A 485 -7.79 1.92 -37.79
N CYS A 486 -6.60 2.47 -37.53
CA CYS A 486 -6.41 3.50 -36.50
C CYS A 486 -7.32 4.71 -36.72
N PHE A 487 -7.43 5.24 -37.94
CA PHE A 487 -8.33 6.37 -38.21
C PHE A 487 -9.80 6.02 -38.06
N ARG A 488 -10.22 4.81 -38.48
CA ARG A 488 -11.60 4.36 -38.31
C ARG A 488 -11.99 4.37 -36.83
N ASP A 489 -11.13 3.81 -35.97
CA ASP A 489 -11.41 3.66 -34.55
C ASP A 489 -11.29 5.03 -33.84
N ALA A 490 -10.29 5.84 -34.19
CA ALA A 490 -10.15 7.22 -33.70
C ALA A 490 -11.38 8.09 -34.04
N LYS A 491 -11.94 7.96 -35.25
CA LYS A 491 -13.10 8.75 -35.70
C LYS A 491 -14.35 8.49 -34.86
N LEU A 492 -14.56 7.26 -34.40
CA LEU A 492 -15.66 6.90 -33.51
C LEU A 492 -15.61 7.71 -32.21
N HIS A 493 -14.44 7.73 -31.56
CA HIS A 493 -14.25 8.44 -30.30
C HIS A 493 -14.21 9.95 -30.48
N PHE A 494 -13.61 10.46 -31.57
CA PHE A 494 -13.58 11.89 -31.88
C PHE A 494 -15.00 12.46 -32.03
N ASN A 495 -15.87 11.76 -32.77
CA ASN A 495 -17.26 12.17 -32.94
C ASN A 495 -18.01 12.16 -31.60
N ARG A 496 -17.84 11.10 -30.80
CA ARG A 496 -18.45 11.00 -29.47
C ARG A 496 -18.07 12.17 -28.57
N ILE A 497 -16.80 12.60 -28.57
CA ILE A 497 -16.33 13.77 -27.81
C ILE A 497 -17.10 15.02 -28.24
N LYS A 498 -17.13 15.31 -29.55
CA LYS A 498 -17.77 16.53 -30.08
C LYS A 498 -19.28 16.54 -29.85
N GLU A 499 -19.96 15.42 -30.06
CA GLU A 499 -21.42 15.31 -29.95
C GLU A 499 -21.91 15.40 -28.50
N GLN A 500 -21.17 14.83 -27.54
CA GLN A 500 -21.60 14.77 -26.14
C GLN A 500 -21.03 15.90 -25.26
N ALA A 501 -20.13 16.74 -25.77
CA ALA A 501 -19.49 17.81 -24.99
C ALA A 501 -20.49 18.73 -24.25
N MET A 502 -21.48 19.30 -24.97
CA MET A 502 -22.46 20.19 -24.35
C MET A 502 -23.37 19.47 -23.34
N TYR A 503 -23.74 18.22 -23.63
CA TYR A 503 -24.53 17.40 -22.72
C TYR A 503 -23.79 17.22 -21.39
N TRP A 504 -22.53 16.77 -21.43
CA TRP A 504 -21.76 16.55 -20.22
C TRP A 504 -21.45 17.83 -19.47
N LYS A 505 -21.08 18.92 -20.16
CA LYS A 505 -20.86 20.24 -19.54
C LYS A 505 -22.08 20.70 -18.74
N LYS A 506 -23.29 20.49 -19.27
CA LYS A 506 -24.54 20.81 -18.58
C LYS A 506 -24.82 19.85 -17.43
N THR A 507 -24.63 18.55 -17.63
CA THR A 507 -24.90 17.50 -16.63
C THR A 507 -24.03 17.66 -15.38
N ILE A 508 -22.75 18.02 -15.54
CA ILE A 508 -21.83 18.28 -14.42
C ILE A 508 -21.96 19.69 -13.83
N ASN A 509 -22.90 20.50 -14.35
CA ASN A 509 -23.15 21.88 -13.94
C ASN A 509 -21.89 22.77 -13.97
N LEU A 510 -21.15 22.73 -15.08
CA LEU A 510 -19.93 23.52 -15.28
C LEU A 510 -20.23 24.83 -16.03
N SER A 511 -20.05 25.96 -15.35
CA SER A 511 -20.18 27.29 -15.96
C SER A 511 -18.94 27.67 -16.79
N GLU A 512 -19.08 28.65 -17.69
CA GLU A 512 -17.93 29.17 -18.46
C GLU A 512 -16.86 29.81 -17.58
N ASP A 513 -17.28 30.54 -16.53
CA ASP A 513 -16.35 31.17 -15.59
C ASP A 513 -15.51 30.14 -14.83
N GLU A 514 -16.12 29.02 -14.41
CA GLU A 514 -15.42 27.91 -13.78
C GLU A 514 -14.45 27.22 -14.75
N TYR A 515 -14.90 26.94 -15.98
CA TYR A 515 -14.07 26.35 -17.03
C TYR A 515 -12.82 27.19 -17.30
N ASN A 516 -12.97 28.52 -17.34
CA ASN A 516 -11.86 29.43 -17.60
C ASN A 516 -10.89 29.54 -16.41
N LYS A 517 -11.39 29.45 -15.17
CA LYS A 517 -10.57 29.51 -13.95
C LYS A 517 -9.71 28.28 -13.70
N ILE A 518 -10.17 27.10 -14.10
CA ILE A 518 -9.43 25.85 -13.89
C ILE A 518 -8.21 25.83 -14.82
N ASP A 519 -7.01 25.86 -14.25
CA ASP A 519 -5.74 25.79 -14.97
C ASP A 519 -5.14 24.38 -14.86
N PRO A 520 -5.16 23.57 -15.94
CA PRO A 520 -4.66 22.19 -15.91
C PRO A 520 -3.21 22.05 -15.43
N GLU A 521 -2.37 23.06 -15.64
CA GLU A 521 -0.94 23.00 -15.32
C GLU A 521 -0.66 23.32 -13.83
N LYS A 522 -1.66 23.80 -13.08
CA LYS A 522 -1.53 24.13 -11.64
C LYS A 522 -2.09 23.05 -10.71
N ILE A 523 -2.71 22.02 -11.26
CA ILE A 523 -3.29 20.93 -10.47
C ILE A 523 -2.14 20.01 -10.05
N LYS A 524 -1.74 20.12 -8.78
CA LYS A 524 -0.75 19.22 -8.18
C LYS A 524 -1.41 17.91 -7.79
N ARG A 525 -0.82 16.79 -8.19
CA ARG A 525 -1.20 15.48 -7.67
C ARG A 525 -0.61 15.26 -6.30
N GLN A 526 -1.34 14.52 -5.47
CA GLN A 526 -0.81 13.98 -4.25
C GLN A 526 0.15 12.85 -4.61
N GLU A 527 1.42 13.00 -4.25
CA GLU A 527 2.43 11.96 -4.44
C GLU A 527 2.72 11.31 -3.09
N TYR A 528 2.85 9.98 -3.09
CA TYR A 528 3.29 9.26 -1.90
C TYR A 528 4.70 9.69 -1.51
N GLN A 529 4.89 9.96 -0.23
CA GLN A 529 6.19 10.27 0.35
C GLN A 529 6.51 9.21 1.40
N TYR A 530 7.67 8.60 1.23
CA TYR A 530 8.24 7.67 2.19
C TYR A 530 8.44 8.34 3.54
N LYS A 531 8.09 7.61 4.60
CA LYS A 531 8.39 7.97 5.97
C LYS A 531 9.18 6.83 6.59
N GLN A 532 10.29 7.16 7.23
CA GLN A 532 11.08 6.21 8.01
C GLN A 532 10.25 5.73 9.21
N THR A 533 10.13 4.42 9.38
CA THR A 533 9.39 3.79 10.49
C THR A 533 10.31 3.00 11.42
N ILE A 534 11.40 2.46 10.88
CA ILE A 534 12.43 1.74 11.63
C ILE A 534 13.49 2.75 12.09
N PRO A 535 13.84 2.80 13.38
CA PRO A 535 14.87 3.74 13.86
C PRO A 535 16.22 3.53 13.17
N LEU A 536 16.85 4.65 12.80
CA LEU A 536 18.16 4.63 12.15
C LEU A 536 19.24 4.15 13.11
N ASN A 537 20.16 3.34 12.58
CA ASN A 537 21.36 2.94 13.30
C ASN A 537 22.39 4.09 13.24
N PRO A 538 22.74 4.73 14.37
CA PRO A 538 23.73 5.81 14.38
C PRO A 538 25.12 5.33 13.91
N ASP A 539 25.41 4.05 14.09
CA ASP A 539 26.65 3.39 13.68
C ASP A 539 26.55 2.73 12.29
N GLY A 540 25.54 3.11 11.51
CA GLY A 540 25.36 2.63 10.13
C GLY A 540 26.57 2.91 9.23
N LEU A 541 26.67 2.15 8.14
CA LEU A 541 27.73 2.27 7.14
C LEU A 541 27.63 3.62 6.41
N ASP A 542 28.67 4.46 6.52
CA ASP A 542 28.77 5.71 5.75
C ASP A 542 29.15 5.36 4.30
N VAL A 543 28.18 5.45 3.40
CA VAL A 543 28.32 4.91 2.04
C VAL A 543 29.26 5.77 1.20
N THR A 544 30.12 5.10 0.43
CA THR A 544 31.08 5.73 -0.49
C THR A 544 31.01 5.13 -1.88
N PHE A 545 31.30 5.93 -2.90
CA PHE A 545 31.36 5.53 -4.30
C PHE A 545 32.60 6.16 -4.94
N ASN A 546 33.24 5.40 -5.82
CA ASN A 546 34.23 5.90 -6.77
C ASN A 546 33.88 5.34 -8.15
N LEU A 547 33.91 6.19 -9.17
CA LEU A 547 33.53 5.84 -10.53
C LEU A 547 34.74 5.91 -11.48
N ASP A 548 34.82 4.95 -12.38
CA ASP A 548 35.79 4.87 -13.48
C ASP A 548 34.99 4.80 -14.79
N ILE A 549 35.09 5.86 -15.60
CA ILE A 549 34.41 5.98 -16.89
C ILE A 549 35.48 5.91 -17.98
N SER A 550 35.34 4.93 -18.88
CA SER A 550 36.24 4.76 -20.03
C SER A 550 35.47 4.68 -21.34
N GLN A 551 36.00 5.34 -22.37
CA GLN A 551 35.44 5.31 -23.72
C GLN A 551 36.09 4.19 -24.54
N ASN A 552 35.26 3.36 -25.18
CA ASN A 552 35.71 2.33 -26.11
C ASN A 552 35.96 2.91 -27.51
N ILE A 553 36.67 2.16 -28.35
CA ILE A 553 37.01 2.52 -29.74
C ILE A 553 35.75 2.80 -30.61
N ASP A 554 34.60 2.17 -30.30
CA ASP A 554 33.33 2.38 -31.01
C ASP A 554 32.43 3.45 -30.36
N ASN A 555 33.02 4.40 -29.61
CA ASN A 555 32.36 5.50 -28.91
C ASN A 555 31.32 5.09 -27.85
N THR A 556 31.25 3.81 -27.50
CA THR A 556 30.47 3.33 -26.35
C THR A 556 31.25 3.56 -25.04
N LEU A 557 30.59 3.49 -23.90
CA LEU A 557 31.21 3.69 -22.59
C LEU A 557 31.24 2.40 -21.79
N ASN A 558 32.32 2.16 -21.07
CA ASN A 558 32.31 1.22 -19.94
C ASN A 558 32.33 2.03 -18.65
N ILE A 559 31.38 1.74 -17.77
CA ILE A 559 31.25 2.41 -16.48
C ILE A 559 31.31 1.36 -15.38
N ARG A 560 32.34 1.45 -14.55
CA ARG A 560 32.59 0.56 -13.42
C ARG A 560 33.09 1.38 -12.23
N GLY A 561 33.15 0.80 -11.05
CA GLY A 561 33.61 1.53 -9.89
C GLY A 561 33.73 0.68 -8.64
N THR A 562 34.00 1.37 -7.53
CA THR A 562 34.07 0.74 -6.20
C THR A 562 33.11 1.41 -5.23
N THR A 563 32.64 0.62 -4.27
CA THR A 563 31.78 1.07 -3.18
C THR A 563 32.05 0.22 -1.94
N ASN A 564 31.78 0.76 -0.76
CA ASN A 564 31.81 0.00 0.49
C ASN A 564 30.48 -0.68 0.83
N LEU A 565 29.46 -0.59 -0.04
CA LEU A 565 28.21 -1.32 0.13
C LEU A 565 28.43 -2.82 0.27
N PHE A 566 27.52 -3.47 1.01
CA PHE A 566 27.54 -4.92 1.15
C PHE A 566 27.32 -5.61 -0.21
N ASP A 567 27.90 -6.80 -0.36
CA ASP A 567 27.71 -7.62 -1.55
C ASP A 567 26.24 -7.86 -1.88
N LYS A 568 25.97 -8.08 -3.17
CA LYS A 568 24.63 -8.29 -3.75
C LYS A 568 23.73 -7.04 -3.73
N ALA A 569 24.26 -5.88 -3.36
CA ALA A 569 23.58 -4.60 -3.57
C ALA A 569 23.29 -4.42 -5.07
N SER A 570 22.02 -4.27 -5.45
CA SER A 570 21.61 -4.03 -6.83
C SER A 570 21.63 -2.54 -7.16
N LEU A 571 22.58 -2.15 -7.99
CA LEU A 571 22.75 -0.79 -8.50
C LEU A 571 22.16 -0.68 -9.90
N MET A 572 21.58 0.47 -10.21
CA MET A 572 21.08 0.83 -11.53
C MET A 572 21.75 2.12 -11.99
N ILE A 573 22.31 2.09 -13.20
CA ILE A 573 22.88 3.27 -13.86
C ILE A 573 21.89 3.87 -14.84
N SER A 574 21.82 5.19 -14.88
CA SER A 574 21.12 5.97 -15.91
C SER A 574 22.07 7.01 -16.50
N LEU A 575 22.29 6.91 -17.81
CA LEU A 575 23.11 7.87 -18.56
C LEU A 575 22.19 8.85 -19.31
N ARG A 576 22.40 10.15 -19.10
CA ARG A 576 21.63 11.23 -19.73
C ARG A 576 22.53 12.22 -20.45
N ASN A 577 22.04 12.83 -21.51
CA ASN A 577 22.71 13.97 -22.15
C ASN A 577 22.37 15.31 -21.47
N SER A 578 22.98 16.39 -21.95
CA SER A 578 22.74 17.77 -21.49
C SER A 578 21.28 18.26 -21.59
N LYS A 579 20.43 17.62 -22.40
CA LYS A 579 18.99 17.91 -22.51
C LYS A 579 18.14 17.06 -21.54
N GLY A 580 18.77 16.23 -20.71
CA GLY A 580 18.11 15.33 -19.77
C GLY A 580 17.54 14.05 -20.38
N LEU A 581 17.75 13.83 -21.69
CA LEU A 581 17.27 12.64 -22.39
C LEU A 581 18.05 11.41 -21.90
N LEU A 582 17.31 10.37 -21.51
CA LEU A 582 17.88 9.08 -21.11
C LEU A 582 18.39 8.34 -22.35
N LEU A 583 19.68 7.97 -22.35
CA LEU A 583 20.34 7.33 -23.47
C LEU A 583 20.64 5.85 -23.26
N ALA A 584 20.97 5.48 -22.02
CA ALA A 584 21.24 4.09 -21.66
C ALA A 584 20.92 3.84 -20.18
N GLN A 585 20.54 2.59 -19.89
CA GLN A 585 20.40 2.08 -18.53
C GLN A 585 20.95 0.67 -18.46
N ASN A 586 21.52 0.32 -17.31
CA ASN A 586 21.89 -1.06 -17.00
C ASN A 586 21.85 -1.29 -15.49
N LYS A 587 21.99 -2.54 -15.07
CA LYS A 587 22.08 -2.94 -13.66
C LYS A 587 23.36 -3.73 -13.40
N SER A 588 23.91 -3.58 -12.21
CA SER A 588 25.03 -4.37 -11.70
C SER A 588 24.76 -4.76 -10.26
N LEU A 589 25.26 -5.92 -9.85
CA LEU A 589 25.41 -6.25 -8.44
C LEU A 589 26.77 -5.75 -7.95
N VAL A 590 26.87 -5.46 -6.65
CA VAL A 590 28.15 -5.25 -5.98
C VAL A 590 28.74 -6.61 -5.60
N GLU A 591 29.99 -6.85 -5.97
CA GLU A 591 30.76 -8.04 -5.59
C GLU A 591 32.16 -7.62 -5.13
N ASN A 592 32.51 -7.95 -3.89
CA ASN A 592 33.78 -7.58 -3.25
C ASN A 592 34.07 -6.07 -3.34
N GLY A 593 33.03 -5.25 -3.18
CA GLY A 593 33.11 -3.79 -3.26
C GLY A 593 33.28 -3.23 -4.66
N ILE A 594 33.09 -4.03 -5.71
CA ILE A 594 33.20 -3.62 -7.12
C ILE A 594 31.82 -3.73 -7.78
N PHE A 595 31.50 -2.77 -8.66
CA PHE A 595 30.36 -2.86 -9.58
C PHE A 595 30.81 -2.55 -11.01
N ASP A 596 30.18 -3.21 -11.99
CA ASP A 596 30.49 -3.03 -13.41
C ASP A 596 29.20 -3.10 -14.23
N PHE A 597 28.82 -1.97 -14.83
CA PHE A 597 27.63 -1.89 -15.70
C PHE A 597 27.90 -2.37 -17.12
N GLY A 598 29.12 -2.81 -17.41
CA GLY A 598 29.57 -3.24 -18.71
C GLY A 598 29.48 -2.12 -19.74
N LYS A 599 29.26 -2.55 -20.99
CA LYS A 599 29.26 -1.67 -22.16
C LYS A 599 27.90 -1.00 -22.37
N LEU A 600 27.87 0.32 -22.28
CA LEU A 600 26.70 1.17 -22.53
C LEU A 600 26.77 1.80 -23.92
N GLY A 601 25.65 1.78 -24.65
CA GLY A 601 25.51 2.34 -26.00
C GLY A 601 25.40 1.28 -27.09
N LYS A 602 24.82 1.64 -28.25
CA LYS A 602 24.62 0.73 -29.37
C LYS A 602 25.94 0.53 -30.13
N LYS A 603 26.35 -0.73 -30.29
CA LYS A 603 27.59 -1.12 -30.97
C LYS A 603 27.69 -0.47 -32.35
N GLY A 604 28.78 0.26 -32.60
CA GLY A 604 29.06 0.96 -33.87
C GLY A 604 28.42 2.35 -34.02
N ILE A 605 27.58 2.79 -33.06
CA ILE A 605 26.98 4.14 -33.04
C ILE A 605 27.50 4.93 -31.83
N GLY A 606 27.59 4.30 -30.66
CA GLY A 606 28.15 4.91 -29.45
C GLY A 606 27.38 6.15 -28.98
N PHE A 607 28.10 7.10 -28.38
CA PHE A 607 27.58 8.41 -27.97
C PHE A 607 28.36 9.54 -28.65
N ASP A 608 27.67 10.63 -28.97
CA ASP A 608 28.27 11.82 -29.57
C ASP A 608 29.17 12.58 -28.57
N LYS A 609 30.04 13.47 -29.06
CA LYS A 609 30.79 14.36 -28.17
C LYS A 609 29.86 15.33 -27.44
N GLY A 610 30.11 15.53 -26.16
CA GLY A 610 29.32 16.45 -25.35
C GLY A 610 29.30 16.11 -23.87
N LYS A 611 28.49 16.87 -23.13
CA LYS A 611 28.33 16.70 -21.69
C LYS A 611 27.26 15.66 -21.37
N TYR A 612 27.61 14.78 -20.46
CA TYR A 612 26.78 13.69 -19.99
C TYR A 612 26.70 13.68 -18.47
N LYS A 613 25.58 13.15 -17.98
CA LYS A 613 25.32 12.95 -16.56
C LYS A 613 25.06 11.47 -16.32
N VAL A 614 25.75 10.90 -15.35
CA VAL A 614 25.51 9.55 -14.84
C VAL A 614 24.87 9.64 -13.48
N ASP A 615 23.74 8.94 -13.34
CA ASP A 615 23.06 8.74 -12.07
C ASP A 615 23.11 7.25 -11.71
N ILE A 616 23.79 6.90 -10.62
CA ILE A 616 23.80 5.56 -10.03
C ILE A 616 22.84 5.56 -8.85
N THR A 617 21.89 4.64 -8.87
CA THR A 617 20.87 4.49 -7.83
C THR A 617 20.90 3.09 -7.24
N LEU A 618 20.77 2.99 -5.92
CA LEU A 618 20.49 1.71 -5.26
C LEU A 618 19.00 1.41 -5.43
N ALA A 619 18.66 0.22 -5.93
CA ALA A 619 17.26 -0.17 -6.08
C ALA A 619 16.55 -0.13 -4.71
N ILE A 620 15.23 0.13 -4.68
CA ILE A 620 14.45 0.18 -3.42
C ILE A 620 14.49 -1.16 -2.67
N PRO A 621 14.29 -1.17 -1.33
CA PRO A 621 14.44 -2.39 -0.53
C PRO A 621 13.63 -3.59 -1.04
N SER A 622 12.41 -3.37 -1.53
CA SER A 622 11.50 -4.44 -1.96
C SER A 622 11.97 -5.25 -3.17
N VAL A 623 13.01 -4.81 -3.87
CA VAL A 623 13.61 -5.50 -5.03
C VAL A 623 15.07 -5.89 -4.81
N GLN A 624 15.60 -5.67 -3.61
CA GLN A 624 16.97 -6.06 -3.26
C GLN A 624 17.10 -7.55 -2.94
N ASN A 625 18.34 -8.03 -2.96
CA ASN A 625 18.68 -9.35 -2.47
C ASN A 625 18.49 -9.46 -0.95
N GLU A 626 17.95 -10.58 -0.47
CA GLU A 626 17.72 -10.83 0.97
C GLU A 626 19.01 -10.78 1.80
N GLU A 627 20.15 -11.26 1.28
CA GLU A 627 21.43 -11.20 1.98
C GLU A 627 21.98 -9.77 2.14
N PHE A 628 21.66 -8.91 1.18
CA PHE A 628 21.96 -7.48 1.30
C PHE A 628 21.07 -6.84 2.38
N LEU A 629 19.76 -7.11 2.35
CA LEU A 629 18.80 -6.58 3.32
C LEU A 629 19.09 -7.02 4.77
N LEU A 630 19.59 -8.24 4.97
CA LEU A 630 20.04 -8.71 6.28
C LEU A 630 21.11 -7.80 6.92
N LYS A 631 21.91 -7.11 6.11
CA LYS A 631 22.95 -6.19 6.57
C LYS A 631 22.50 -4.73 6.52
N ALA A 632 21.86 -4.32 5.42
CA ALA A 632 21.43 -2.94 5.21
C ALA A 632 20.17 -2.55 6.01
N GLY A 633 19.31 -3.52 6.31
CA GLY A 633 17.98 -3.31 6.90
C GLY A 633 16.88 -3.11 5.85
N LEU A 634 15.61 -3.37 6.23
CA LEU A 634 14.45 -3.27 5.32
C LEU A 634 14.14 -1.83 4.89
N GLU A 635 14.61 -0.85 5.64
CA GLU A 635 14.49 0.57 5.33
C GLU A 635 15.86 1.22 5.13
N TYR A 636 16.89 0.41 4.86
CA TYR A 636 18.29 0.83 4.83
C TYR A 636 18.73 1.57 6.11
N GLU A 637 18.13 1.25 7.25
CA GLU A 637 18.40 1.90 8.53
C GLU A 637 19.87 1.74 8.99
N ASN A 638 20.59 0.75 8.46
CA ASN A 638 22.02 0.55 8.70
C ASN A 638 22.92 1.27 7.67
N LEU A 639 22.38 2.10 6.79
CA LEU A 639 23.12 2.92 5.83
C LEU A 639 22.98 4.41 6.17
N LYS A 640 24.10 5.14 6.13
CA LYS A 640 24.16 6.59 6.36
C LYS A 640 25.11 7.27 5.38
N GLY A 641 25.26 8.58 5.54
CA GLY A 641 26.14 9.40 4.70
C GLY A 641 25.39 10.23 3.68
N LYS A 642 26.13 11.08 2.98
CA LYS A 642 25.57 12.11 2.07
C LYS A 642 24.85 11.57 0.83
N TYR A 643 25.08 10.30 0.48
CA TYR A 643 24.45 9.67 -0.70
C TYR A 643 23.15 8.95 -0.38
N VAL A 644 22.84 8.71 0.89
CA VAL A 644 21.59 8.04 1.29
C VAL A 644 20.45 9.04 1.22
N ASP A 645 19.53 8.80 0.28
CA ASP A 645 18.34 9.61 0.08
C ASP A 645 17.13 8.86 0.67
N ARG A 646 16.41 9.52 1.56
CA ARG A 646 15.20 9.00 2.22
C ARG A 646 13.94 9.77 1.79
N THR A 647 13.98 10.39 0.62
CA THR A 647 12.84 11.10 0.03
C THR A 647 12.20 10.28 -1.10
N GLY A 648 11.03 10.71 -1.59
CA GLY A 648 10.34 10.02 -2.69
C GLY A 648 9.61 8.76 -2.24
N ILE A 649 9.65 7.69 -3.05
CA ILE A 649 8.83 6.49 -2.85
C ILE A 649 9.43 5.46 -1.86
N GLY A 650 10.70 5.62 -1.49
CA GLY A 650 11.41 4.71 -0.59
C GLY A 650 12.87 5.12 -0.42
N PRO A 651 13.56 4.58 0.60
CA PRO A 651 14.97 4.89 0.81
C PRO A 651 15.79 4.33 -0.35
N THR A 652 16.73 5.12 -0.83
CA THR A 652 17.65 4.79 -1.91
C THR A 652 19.01 5.41 -1.62
N ILE A 653 19.93 5.18 -2.53
CA ILE A 653 21.22 5.85 -2.57
C ILE A 653 21.31 6.48 -3.93
N SER A 654 21.67 7.75 -3.99
CA SER A 654 21.85 8.48 -5.25
C SER A 654 23.26 9.03 -5.34
N TYR A 655 24.02 8.55 -6.31
CA TYR A 655 25.32 9.08 -6.70
C TYR A 655 25.21 9.66 -8.11
N THR A 656 25.68 10.89 -8.28
CA THR A 656 25.62 11.61 -9.55
C THR A 656 26.99 12.15 -9.90
N GLU A 657 27.38 12.00 -11.17
CA GLU A 657 28.62 12.55 -11.73
C GLU A 657 28.38 13.10 -13.14
N GLU A 658 28.99 14.25 -13.44
CA GLU A 658 29.01 14.84 -14.78
C GLU A 658 30.38 14.65 -15.42
N PHE A 659 30.38 14.29 -16.69
CA PHE A 659 31.61 14.08 -17.47
C PHE A 659 31.40 14.51 -18.94
N GLU A 660 32.50 14.58 -19.68
CA GLU A 660 32.51 15.00 -21.08
C GLU A 660 33.21 13.94 -21.94
N ILE A 661 32.65 13.66 -23.12
CA ILE A 661 33.17 12.73 -24.12
C ILE A 661 33.80 13.50 -25.29
#